data_AF-E5DMN7-F1
#
_entry.id   AF-E5DMN7-F1
#
_cell.length_a   1.000
_cell.length_b   1.000
_cell.length_c   1.000
_cell.angle_alpha   90.00
_cell.angle_beta   90.00
_cell.angle_gamma   90.00
#
_symmetry.space_group_name_H-M   'P 1'
#
loop_
_entity.id
_entity.type
_entity.pdbx_description
1 polymer ?
#
loop_
_entity_poly.entity_id
_entity_poly.type
_entity_poly.pdbx_seq_one_letter_code
_entity_poly.pdbx_strand_id
1 'polypeptide(L)'
;PMSPNFEHVLTMGNLVFSGIFAGEMVLKIIAMDPYYYFQVGWNVFDSIIVVMSMLEMLLADVEGLSVLRSFRLLRVFKLAKSWPTLNMLLRIIGNSVGALGNLTVVLAIIVFIFAVVGMQLFSKNYKDCVCKISEDCELPRWHMHDFFHSFLIVFRILCGEWIETMWDCMEVANITMCMVLFLMVMIIGNLVVLNLFLALLLSSFSGDNLQVADDDSELNNLQLSVLRINRATDWVKAYIRGLIWKILGKQPKEDSVLEEGEGENHSKEAVNMNNINRQEPKTDFRVLDGLSHWADDVHPSGFLLSSDFTFTVPIAQEESDLEMLDTDGEDFSTDEELGEDENPGSKKRLGALDGVSECSTVDYVPPPPQPDPNEVEEQEPMEPEACYTDNCLRWCPCLVLDTSEGRGKAWWTLRRTCYTIVEHDYFESFIIFMILLSSGALAFEDIYLERRRTIKILLEYVDIVFSYIFVIEMFLKWVAYGYKVYFTNAWCWLDFLIVDVSLVSLAANIMGYSELGPIKSLRTLRALRPLRALSRFEGMRVVVNALVGAVPAIFNVMLVCLIFWLIFSIMGVNLFAGTFYHCVNTTTGEMFTIDVVNNYSECMALMHTNEVRWANVRVNYDNVGMGYLSLLQVSTFKGWMEIMYAAVDSRKVGQQPSYEANLYMYVYFVIFIIFGSFFTLNLFIGVIIDNFNQQKNKMGGACFMTEEQKKYYDAMKKLGNKKPAKPIPKPAGKIPGLVYDFISQQLFDIFIMVLICLNMVTMMVEEDDQSQEKTDMLAKINGVFIVVFSSECLLKMIALRQYFFTIGWNVFDFIVVIFSVASMLVADIIEKYFVSPTLFRVVRLARIGRILRLVRGAKGIRTLLFALMMSLPALFNIGLLLFLVMFIFSIFGMSNFAYVKKEGGVDDMFNFETFPNSMICLFEITTSAGWDGLLFPMLNSGPPDCDPEIINPGTDVKGDCGSPGKA
;
A
#
# COMPACT_ATOMS: atom_id res chain seq x y z
N PRO A 1 27.97 21.63 -4.96
CA PRO A 1 27.93 23.05 -5.43
C PRO A 1 28.01 23.09 -6.96
N MET A 2 27.32 24.03 -7.61
CA MET A 2 27.42 24.24 -9.07
C MET A 2 28.65 25.08 -9.43
N SER A 3 29.14 24.95 -10.67
CA SER A 3 30.17 25.84 -11.22
C SER A 3 29.50 27.00 -11.99
N PRO A 4 30.12 28.19 -12.05
CA PRO A 4 29.52 29.35 -12.73
C PRO A 4 29.29 29.10 -14.23
N ASN A 5 30.10 28.25 -14.85
CA ASN A 5 29.89 27.82 -16.24
C ASN A 5 28.58 27.03 -16.40
N PHE A 6 28.26 26.15 -15.44
CA PHE A 6 27.04 25.35 -15.46
C PHE A 6 25.80 26.20 -15.14
N GLU A 7 25.91 27.12 -14.18
CA GLU A 7 24.86 28.10 -13.84
C GLU A 7 24.52 29.02 -15.04
N HIS A 8 25.54 29.48 -15.78
CA HIS A 8 25.34 30.25 -17.01
C HIS A 8 24.63 29.43 -18.10
N VAL A 9 25.01 28.16 -18.29
CA VAL A 9 24.34 27.24 -19.22
C VAL A 9 22.88 27.01 -18.83
N LEU A 10 22.59 26.79 -17.55
CA LEU A 10 21.23 26.62 -17.03
C LEU A 10 20.38 27.89 -17.23
N THR A 11 20.97 29.06 -16.99
CA THR A 11 20.32 30.38 -17.19
C THR A 11 19.97 30.61 -18.66
N MET A 12 20.92 30.39 -19.56
CA MET A 12 20.69 30.55 -21.01
C MET A 12 19.71 29.52 -21.57
N GLY A 13 19.76 28.26 -21.12
CA GLY A 13 18.78 27.24 -21.49
C GLY A 13 17.36 27.61 -21.06
N ASN A 14 17.19 28.07 -19.83
CA ASN A 14 15.89 28.54 -19.31
C ASN A 14 15.31 29.72 -20.11
N LEU A 15 16.17 30.66 -20.53
CA LEU A 15 15.78 31.78 -21.40
C LEU A 15 15.30 31.28 -22.77
N VAL A 16 16.07 30.40 -23.42
CA VAL A 16 15.73 29.81 -24.73
C VAL A 16 14.41 29.04 -24.66
N PHE A 17 14.21 28.16 -23.68
CA PHE A 17 12.95 27.44 -23.52
C PHE A 17 11.76 28.37 -23.31
N SER A 18 11.92 29.41 -22.50
CA SER A 18 10.83 30.36 -22.22
C SER A 18 10.50 31.22 -23.45
N GLY A 19 11.49 31.57 -24.28
CA GLY A 19 11.27 32.19 -25.59
C GLY A 19 10.55 31.26 -26.59
N ILE A 20 10.89 29.97 -26.62
CA ILE A 20 10.20 28.96 -27.45
C ILE A 20 8.72 28.84 -27.06
N PHE A 21 8.40 28.75 -25.76
CA PHE A 21 7.01 28.67 -25.30
C PHE A 21 6.22 29.96 -25.52
N ALA A 22 6.85 31.14 -25.42
CA ALA A 22 6.22 32.40 -25.81
C ALA A 22 5.91 32.44 -27.33
N GLY A 23 6.84 31.95 -28.16
CA GLY A 23 6.61 31.78 -29.59
C GLY A 23 5.46 30.80 -29.90
N GLU A 24 5.42 29.65 -29.22
CA GLU A 24 4.32 28.67 -29.33
C GLU A 24 2.96 29.31 -29.02
N MET A 25 2.86 30.06 -27.91
CA MET A 25 1.64 30.75 -27.49
C MET A 25 1.19 31.80 -28.52
N VAL A 26 2.10 32.69 -28.95
CA VAL A 26 1.79 33.76 -29.91
C VAL A 26 1.35 33.19 -31.26
N LEU A 27 2.04 32.16 -31.76
CA LEU A 27 1.66 31.48 -33.01
C LEU A 27 0.29 30.79 -32.90
N LYS A 28 -0.02 30.15 -31.76
CA LYS A 28 -1.34 29.56 -31.51
C LYS A 28 -2.47 30.59 -31.48
N ILE A 29 -2.26 31.74 -30.82
CA ILE A 29 -3.24 32.84 -30.76
C ILE A 29 -3.50 33.43 -32.15
N ILE A 30 -2.46 33.62 -32.96
CA ILE A 30 -2.57 34.11 -34.35
C ILE A 30 -3.27 33.09 -35.26
N ALA A 31 -3.08 31.78 -35.03
CA ALA A 31 -3.61 30.72 -35.89
C ALA A 31 -5.08 30.33 -35.60
N MET A 32 -5.61 30.63 -34.41
CA MET A 32 -6.93 30.16 -33.95
C MET A 32 -7.88 31.29 -33.50
N ASP A 33 -7.46 32.55 -33.61
CA ASP A 33 -8.04 33.73 -32.94
C ASP A 33 -8.03 33.64 -31.40
N PRO A 34 -7.87 34.78 -30.67
CA PRO A 34 -7.85 34.78 -29.21
C PRO A 34 -9.10 34.15 -28.57
N TYR A 35 -10.27 34.31 -29.18
CA TYR A 35 -11.55 33.85 -28.63
C TYR A 35 -11.63 32.32 -28.55
N TYR A 36 -11.39 31.60 -29.66
CA TYR A 36 -11.40 30.14 -29.64
C TYR A 36 -10.17 29.57 -28.90
N TYR A 37 -9.03 30.27 -28.95
CA TYR A 37 -7.84 29.87 -28.20
C TYR A 37 -8.13 29.76 -26.69
N PHE A 38 -8.77 30.77 -26.08
CA PHE A 38 -9.09 30.78 -24.65
C PHE A 38 -10.33 29.95 -24.24
N GLN A 39 -11.10 29.39 -25.18
CA GLN A 39 -12.16 28.43 -24.85
C GLN A 39 -11.59 27.07 -24.41
N VAL A 40 -10.41 26.69 -24.89
CA VAL A 40 -9.75 25.43 -24.53
C VAL A 40 -8.98 25.60 -23.23
N GLY A 41 -9.44 24.99 -22.12
CA GLY A 41 -8.82 25.14 -20.80
C GLY A 41 -7.31 24.84 -20.76
N TRP A 42 -6.85 23.88 -21.56
CA TRP A 42 -5.42 23.58 -21.73
C TRP A 42 -4.60 24.74 -22.35
N ASN A 43 -5.18 25.55 -23.22
CA ASN A 43 -4.53 26.75 -23.78
C ASN A 43 -4.50 27.89 -22.74
N VAL A 44 -5.55 28.02 -21.92
CA VAL A 44 -5.58 28.97 -20.79
C VAL A 44 -4.47 28.64 -19.79
N PHE A 45 -4.32 27.37 -19.42
CA PHE A 45 -3.24 26.88 -18.54
C PHE A 45 -1.85 27.13 -19.13
N ASP A 46 -1.64 26.75 -20.41
CA ASP A 46 -0.39 27.03 -21.13
C ASP A 46 -0.05 28.53 -21.14
N SER A 47 -1.07 29.40 -21.27
CA SER A 47 -0.91 30.87 -21.26
C SER A 47 -0.49 31.41 -19.90
N ILE A 48 -1.13 30.97 -18.81
CA ILE A 48 -0.80 31.39 -17.44
C ILE A 48 0.67 31.08 -17.15
N ILE A 49 1.15 29.90 -17.52
CA ILE A 49 2.54 29.49 -17.35
C ILE A 49 3.50 30.40 -18.13
N VAL A 50 3.19 30.72 -19.40
CA VAL A 50 4.03 31.61 -20.22
C VAL A 50 4.07 33.03 -19.64
N VAL A 51 2.92 33.58 -19.25
CA VAL A 51 2.81 34.92 -18.64
C VAL A 51 3.60 34.99 -17.32
N MET A 52 3.46 34.01 -16.43
CA MET A 52 4.23 33.93 -15.18
C MET A 52 5.74 33.81 -15.44
N SER A 53 6.14 33.05 -16.48
CA SER A 53 7.54 32.90 -16.88
C SER A 53 8.16 34.20 -17.42
N MET A 54 7.36 35.06 -18.06
CA MET A 54 7.78 36.39 -18.52
C MET A 54 7.79 37.41 -17.38
N LEU A 55 6.81 37.34 -16.47
CA LEU A 55 6.72 38.20 -15.28
C LEU A 55 7.90 38.00 -14.33
N GLU A 56 8.35 36.76 -14.14
CA GLU A 56 9.59 36.46 -13.40
C GLU A 56 10.83 37.11 -14.05
N MET A 57 10.94 37.09 -15.39
CA MET A 57 12.05 37.73 -16.12
C MET A 57 12.04 39.26 -15.99
N LEU A 58 10.87 39.87 -15.78
CA LEU A 58 10.69 41.31 -15.51
C LEU A 58 10.92 41.68 -14.04
N LEU A 59 10.91 40.72 -13.12
CA LEU A 59 11.06 40.91 -11.66
C LEU A 59 12.37 40.31 -11.13
N ALA A 60 13.38 40.12 -11.99
CA ALA A 60 14.62 39.41 -11.66
C ALA A 60 15.39 40.00 -10.45
N ASP A 61 15.31 41.32 -10.23
CA ASP A 61 15.96 42.03 -9.12
C ASP A 61 15.19 41.98 -7.79
N VAL A 62 13.98 41.38 -7.74
CA VAL A 62 13.17 41.31 -6.51
C VAL A 62 13.55 40.10 -5.68
N GLU A 63 14.41 40.31 -4.67
CA GLU A 63 14.71 39.29 -3.67
C GLU A 63 13.43 38.78 -2.97
N GLY A 64 13.35 37.48 -2.72
CA GLY A 64 12.20 36.81 -2.09
C GLY A 64 11.17 36.22 -3.06
N LEU A 65 11.07 36.69 -4.31
CA LEU A 65 10.17 36.10 -5.32
C LEU A 65 10.78 34.92 -6.11
N SER A 66 11.82 34.27 -5.57
CA SER A 66 12.49 33.10 -6.19
C SER A 66 11.53 31.94 -6.46
N VAL A 67 10.47 31.79 -5.66
CA VAL A 67 9.37 30.81 -5.84
C VAL A 67 8.81 30.83 -7.26
N LEU A 68 8.73 32.02 -7.90
CA LEU A 68 8.16 32.17 -9.25
C LEU A 68 8.94 31.39 -10.32
N ARG A 69 10.25 31.17 -10.12
CA ARG A 69 11.09 30.33 -10.99
C ARG A 69 10.60 28.88 -11.03
N SER A 70 10.12 28.37 -9.90
CA SER A 70 9.62 27.00 -9.76
C SER A 70 8.27 26.79 -10.46
N PHE A 71 7.47 27.85 -10.71
CA PHE A 71 6.25 27.71 -11.53
C PHE A 71 6.53 27.35 -12.99
N ARG A 72 7.77 27.49 -13.49
CA ARG A 72 8.19 26.92 -14.77
C ARG A 72 8.04 25.39 -14.82
N LEU A 73 8.08 24.70 -13.66
CA LEU A 73 7.91 23.25 -13.57
C LEU A 73 6.48 22.81 -13.86
N LEU A 74 5.47 23.70 -13.76
CA LEU A 74 4.09 23.40 -14.16
C LEU A 74 3.98 23.05 -15.66
N ARG A 75 4.99 23.39 -16.48
CA ARG A 75 5.13 22.95 -17.88
C ARG A 75 5.15 21.41 -18.00
N VAL A 76 5.57 20.68 -16.97
CA VAL A 76 5.57 19.19 -16.94
C VAL A 76 4.15 18.65 -17.12
N PHE A 77 3.11 19.34 -16.64
CA PHE A 77 1.72 18.92 -16.85
C PHE A 77 1.26 18.98 -18.31
N LYS A 78 1.99 19.62 -19.24
CA LYS A 78 1.76 19.45 -20.69
C LYS A 78 1.87 17.98 -21.12
N LEU A 79 2.66 17.15 -20.45
CA LEU A 79 2.82 15.71 -20.73
C LEU A 79 1.54 14.91 -20.48
N ALA A 80 0.62 15.41 -19.66
CA ALA A 80 -0.67 14.74 -19.42
C ALA A 80 -1.51 14.60 -20.70
N LYS A 81 -1.42 15.58 -21.62
CA LYS A 81 -2.05 15.55 -22.95
C LYS A 81 -1.62 14.35 -23.79
N SER A 82 -0.46 13.77 -23.49
CA SER A 82 0.13 12.61 -24.18
C SER A 82 0.18 11.34 -23.33
N TRP A 83 -0.28 11.37 -22.06
CA TRP A 83 -0.09 10.26 -21.13
C TRP A 83 -1.34 10.01 -20.26
N PRO A 84 -2.09 8.91 -20.50
CA PRO A 84 -3.36 8.66 -19.82
C PRO A 84 -3.27 8.59 -18.28
N THR A 85 -2.21 8.01 -17.69
CA THR A 85 -2.15 7.90 -16.21
C THR A 85 -1.80 9.22 -15.51
N LEU A 86 -1.03 10.12 -16.16
CA LEU A 86 -0.83 11.48 -15.65
C LEU A 86 -2.09 12.33 -15.85
N ASN A 87 -2.84 12.11 -16.95
CA ASN A 87 -4.16 12.70 -17.15
C ASN A 87 -5.16 12.22 -16.08
N MET A 88 -5.13 10.94 -15.72
CA MET A 88 -5.95 10.35 -14.65
C MET A 88 -5.69 11.03 -13.29
N LEU A 89 -4.42 11.26 -12.91
CA LEU A 89 -4.09 12.01 -11.69
C LEU A 89 -4.69 13.43 -11.72
N LEU A 90 -4.53 14.17 -12.82
CA LEU A 90 -5.08 15.52 -12.94
C LEU A 90 -6.62 15.52 -12.96
N ARG A 91 -7.26 14.50 -13.55
CA ARG A 91 -8.71 14.30 -13.53
C ARG A 91 -9.22 13.98 -12.12
N ILE A 92 -8.50 13.16 -11.34
CA ILE A 92 -8.83 12.90 -9.93
C ILE A 92 -8.72 14.18 -9.08
N ILE A 93 -7.67 14.99 -9.29
CA ILE A 93 -7.52 16.28 -8.60
C ILE A 93 -8.58 17.30 -9.04
N GLY A 94 -8.96 17.33 -10.32
CA GLY A 94 -10.06 18.18 -10.80
C GLY A 94 -11.42 17.77 -10.23
N ASN A 95 -11.71 16.47 -10.25
CA ASN A 95 -12.95 15.91 -9.73
C ASN A 95 -13.07 16.04 -8.20
N SER A 96 -11.95 15.98 -7.46
CA SER A 96 -11.94 16.19 -6.01
C SER A 96 -12.39 17.60 -5.62
N VAL A 97 -11.91 18.62 -6.36
CA VAL A 97 -12.29 20.02 -6.16
C VAL A 97 -13.73 20.27 -6.61
N GLY A 98 -14.17 19.66 -7.72
CA GLY A 98 -15.51 19.83 -8.27
C GLY A 98 -16.61 19.10 -7.49
N ALA A 99 -16.55 17.77 -7.42
CA ALA A 99 -17.62 16.94 -6.84
C ALA A 99 -17.53 16.81 -5.31
N LEU A 100 -16.31 16.84 -4.76
CA LEU A 100 -16.06 16.68 -3.32
C LEU A 100 -15.59 17.98 -2.64
N GLY A 101 -15.66 19.11 -3.35
CA GLY A 101 -15.32 20.44 -2.84
C GLY A 101 -16.09 20.83 -1.57
N ASN A 102 -17.35 20.39 -1.42
CA ASN A 102 -18.11 20.60 -0.20
C ASN A 102 -17.48 19.88 1.02
N LEU A 103 -16.91 18.69 0.82
CA LEU A 103 -16.30 17.88 1.89
C LEU A 103 -14.90 18.43 2.23
N THR A 104 -14.12 18.86 1.25
CA THR A 104 -12.82 19.53 1.49
C THR A 104 -13.00 20.89 2.19
N VAL A 105 -14.06 21.64 1.88
CA VAL A 105 -14.44 22.86 2.61
C VAL A 105 -14.87 22.54 4.04
N VAL A 106 -15.64 21.47 4.29
CA VAL A 106 -15.97 21.02 5.66
C VAL A 106 -14.71 20.66 6.45
N LEU A 107 -13.75 19.95 5.85
CA LEU A 107 -12.46 19.65 6.49
C LEU A 107 -11.68 20.93 6.84
N ALA A 108 -11.60 21.90 5.91
CA ALA A 108 -10.93 23.17 6.15
C ALA A 108 -11.61 24.00 7.27
N ILE A 109 -12.94 24.00 7.34
CA ILE A 109 -13.72 24.65 8.41
C ILE A 109 -13.44 23.97 9.76
N ILE A 110 -13.41 22.65 9.82
CA ILE A 110 -13.14 21.90 11.06
C ILE A 110 -11.71 22.15 11.57
N VAL A 111 -10.71 22.12 10.68
CA VAL A 111 -9.33 22.48 11.01
C VAL A 111 -9.22 23.91 11.52
N PHE A 112 -9.89 24.87 10.85
CA PHE A 112 -9.93 26.27 11.29
C PHE A 112 -10.56 26.43 12.68
N ILE A 113 -11.70 25.79 12.93
CA ILE A 113 -12.38 25.82 14.24
C ILE A 113 -11.46 25.29 15.33
N PHE A 114 -10.84 24.12 15.13
CA PHE A 114 -9.95 23.54 16.14
C PHE A 114 -8.67 24.37 16.37
N ALA A 115 -8.11 24.99 15.32
CA ALA A 115 -6.97 25.89 15.47
C ALA A 115 -7.33 27.15 16.29
N VAL A 116 -8.51 27.74 16.05
CA VAL A 116 -9.00 28.89 16.84
C VAL A 116 -9.32 28.47 18.28
N VAL A 117 -9.92 27.30 18.50
CA VAL A 117 -10.25 26.79 19.85
C VAL A 117 -8.98 26.47 20.65
N GLY A 118 -8.00 25.78 20.06
CA GLY A 118 -6.71 25.49 20.72
C GLY A 118 -6.00 26.76 21.15
N MET A 119 -5.86 27.72 20.23
CA MET A 119 -5.31 29.04 20.52
C MET A 119 -6.09 29.77 21.63
N GLN A 120 -7.42 29.84 21.56
CA GLN A 120 -8.22 30.56 22.56
C GLN A 120 -8.18 29.91 23.96
N LEU A 121 -8.07 28.59 24.05
CA LEU A 121 -7.99 27.87 25.32
C LEU A 121 -6.60 27.90 25.96
N PHE A 122 -5.53 27.85 25.15
CA PHE A 122 -4.19 27.54 25.65
C PHE A 122 -3.12 28.60 25.37
N SER A 123 -3.35 29.59 24.49
CA SER A 123 -2.34 30.60 24.11
C SER A 123 -1.66 31.28 25.31
N LYS A 124 -2.46 31.73 26.29
CA LYS A 124 -1.93 32.32 27.54
C LYS A 124 -1.13 31.33 28.36
N ASN A 125 -1.66 30.13 28.58
CA ASN A 125 -0.99 29.09 29.37
C ASN A 125 0.37 28.73 28.76
N TYR A 126 0.46 28.59 27.43
CA TYR A 126 1.74 28.40 26.73
C TYR A 126 2.72 29.53 27.02
N LYS A 127 2.28 30.81 27.07
CA LYS A 127 3.18 31.96 27.29
C LYS A 127 3.49 32.26 28.77
N ASP A 128 2.59 31.93 29.68
CA ASP A 128 2.76 32.12 31.12
C ASP A 128 3.55 30.97 31.76
N CYS A 129 3.51 29.76 31.18
CA CYS A 129 4.14 28.54 31.73
C CYS A 129 5.34 28.01 30.93
N VAL A 130 5.92 28.78 30.00
CA VAL A 130 6.96 28.31 29.03
C VAL A 130 8.09 27.51 29.70
N CYS A 131 8.61 28.00 30.83
CA CYS A 131 9.72 27.40 31.59
C CYS A 131 9.46 25.97 32.12
N LYS A 132 8.26 25.40 31.93
CA LYS A 132 7.97 23.99 32.21
C LYS A 132 8.34 23.05 31.06
N ILE A 133 8.30 23.54 29.81
CA ILE A 133 8.42 22.75 28.57
C ILE A 133 9.63 23.16 27.73
N SER A 134 10.41 24.16 28.18
CA SER A 134 11.56 24.71 27.48
C SER A 134 12.55 25.25 28.52
N GLU A 135 13.79 24.78 28.49
CA GLU A 135 14.82 25.11 29.50
C GLU A 135 15.24 26.59 29.42
N ASP A 136 15.28 27.16 28.21
CA ASP A 136 15.56 28.58 27.96
C ASP A 136 14.40 29.53 28.30
N CYS A 137 13.25 29.00 28.72
CA CYS A 137 11.98 29.73 28.85
C CYS A 137 11.49 30.40 27.53
N GLU A 138 12.03 30.02 26.37
CA GLU A 138 11.54 30.45 25.05
C GLU A 138 10.50 29.47 24.49
N LEU A 139 9.58 29.96 23.65
CA LEU A 139 8.47 29.16 23.14
C LEU A 139 8.99 28.00 22.26
N PRO A 140 8.51 26.75 22.44
CA PRO A 140 8.87 25.64 21.56
C PRO A 140 8.21 25.79 20.20
N ARG A 141 8.83 25.23 19.15
CA ARG A 141 8.37 25.32 17.74
C ARG A 141 6.93 24.82 17.50
N TRP A 142 6.37 24.05 18.42
CA TRP A 142 4.98 23.60 18.38
C TRP A 142 4.20 24.16 19.57
N HIS A 143 3.68 25.39 19.43
CA HIS A 143 2.91 26.07 20.47
C HIS A 143 1.50 26.50 20.02
N MET A 144 0.55 26.59 20.95
CA MET A 144 -0.77 27.18 20.68
C MET A 144 -0.86 28.68 21.03
N HIS A 145 0.26 29.40 21.10
CA HIS A 145 0.25 30.86 21.34
C HIS A 145 -0.44 31.63 20.20
N ASP A 146 -0.07 31.35 18.94
CA ASP A 146 -0.56 32.02 17.74
C ASP A 146 -1.37 31.09 16.82
N PHE A 147 -2.22 31.68 15.98
CA PHE A 147 -3.11 30.95 15.07
C PHE A 147 -2.35 30.03 14.10
N PHE A 148 -1.22 30.46 13.55
CA PHE A 148 -0.49 29.68 12.54
C PHE A 148 0.13 28.42 13.14
N HIS A 149 0.88 28.53 14.24
CA HIS A 149 1.41 27.37 14.97
C HIS A 149 0.30 26.48 15.54
N SER A 150 -0.82 27.05 16.03
CA SER A 150 -1.98 26.24 16.46
C SER A 150 -2.67 25.51 15.30
N PHE A 151 -2.67 26.08 14.09
CA PHE A 151 -3.07 25.39 12.86
C PHE A 151 -2.11 24.26 12.49
N LEU A 152 -0.79 24.49 12.61
CA LEU A 152 0.22 23.47 12.35
C LEU A 152 0.10 22.29 13.33
N ILE A 153 -0.18 22.51 14.62
CA ILE A 153 -0.46 21.42 15.58
C ILE A 153 -1.71 20.63 15.18
N VAL A 154 -2.82 21.30 14.83
CA VAL A 154 -4.04 20.61 14.37
C VAL A 154 -3.77 19.80 13.09
N PHE A 155 -2.97 20.32 12.17
CA PHE A 155 -2.52 19.59 10.99
C PHE A 155 -1.63 18.38 11.35
N ARG A 156 -0.69 18.54 12.30
CA ARG A 156 0.16 17.46 12.83
C ARG A 156 -0.66 16.32 13.45
N ILE A 157 -1.72 16.65 14.18
CA ILE A 157 -2.67 15.67 14.75
C ILE A 157 -3.38 14.88 13.64
N LEU A 158 -3.77 15.51 12.53
CA LEU A 158 -4.37 14.82 11.37
C LEU A 158 -3.37 13.92 10.61
N CYS A 159 -2.08 14.26 10.63
CA CYS A 159 -1.02 13.36 10.15
C CYS A 159 -0.75 12.16 11.10
N GLY A 160 -1.38 12.12 12.27
CA GLY A 160 -1.27 11.04 13.25
C GLY A 160 -0.27 11.30 14.39
N GLU A 161 0.44 12.43 14.40
CA GLU A 161 1.43 12.76 15.43
C GLU A 161 0.84 13.71 16.50
N TRP A 162 0.05 13.14 17.41
CA TRP A 162 -0.67 13.90 18.45
C TRP A 162 -0.07 13.76 19.85
N ILE A 163 0.74 12.73 20.12
CA ILE A 163 1.23 12.41 21.48
C ILE A 163 2.17 13.48 22.03
N GLU A 164 3.25 13.83 21.31
CA GLU A 164 4.26 14.81 21.79
C GLU A 164 3.64 16.16 22.16
N THR A 165 2.89 16.76 21.23
CA THR A 165 2.25 18.07 21.44
C THR A 165 1.13 18.02 22.50
N MET A 166 0.61 16.83 22.82
CA MET A 166 -0.30 16.63 23.94
C MET A 166 0.43 16.61 25.29
N TRP A 167 1.65 16.06 25.39
CA TRP A 167 2.47 16.16 26.60
C TRP A 167 2.75 17.62 26.95
N ASP A 168 3.20 18.43 25.98
CA ASP A 168 3.45 19.86 26.17
C ASP A 168 2.21 20.59 26.69
N CYS A 169 1.05 20.33 26.07
CA CYS A 169 -0.24 20.89 26.49
C CYS A 169 -0.59 20.48 27.93
N MET A 170 -0.46 19.18 28.25
CA MET A 170 -0.80 18.62 29.56
C MET A 170 0.05 19.19 30.69
N GLU A 171 1.27 19.66 30.41
CA GLU A 171 2.17 20.25 31.40
C GLU A 171 1.94 21.76 31.58
N VAL A 172 1.68 22.53 30.51
CA VAL A 172 1.38 23.98 30.64
C VAL A 172 -0.06 24.28 31.07
N ALA A 173 -1.01 23.38 30.80
CA ALA A 173 -2.44 23.59 31.01
C ALA A 173 -3.08 22.44 31.84
N ASN A 174 -4.41 22.37 31.85
CA ASN A 174 -5.13 21.31 32.56
C ASN A 174 -5.21 20.04 31.69
N ILE A 175 -4.65 18.94 32.20
CA ILE A 175 -4.67 17.60 31.60
C ILE A 175 -6.03 17.24 30.98
N THR A 176 -7.14 17.44 31.71
CA THR A 176 -8.48 17.08 31.22
C THR A 176 -8.88 17.90 30.00
N MET A 177 -8.51 19.17 29.94
CA MET A 177 -8.85 20.06 28.81
C MET A 177 -8.02 19.71 27.57
N CYS A 178 -6.72 19.42 27.73
CA CYS A 178 -5.86 18.97 26.65
C CYS A 178 -6.32 17.62 26.09
N MET A 179 -6.53 16.62 26.95
CA MET A 179 -7.05 15.31 26.55
C MET A 179 -8.37 15.42 25.80
N VAL A 180 -9.33 16.22 26.29
CA VAL A 180 -10.62 16.42 25.59
C VAL A 180 -10.44 17.08 24.23
N LEU A 181 -9.60 18.11 24.09
CA LEU A 181 -9.38 18.73 22.78
C LEU A 181 -8.67 17.77 21.81
N PHE A 182 -7.53 17.19 22.20
CA PHE A 182 -6.71 16.37 21.31
C PHE A 182 -7.46 15.10 20.85
N LEU A 183 -8.18 14.43 21.75
CA LEU A 183 -9.01 13.28 21.38
C LEU A 183 -10.18 13.69 20.47
N MET A 184 -10.81 14.85 20.67
CA MET A 184 -11.85 15.35 19.76
C MET A 184 -11.32 15.71 18.38
N VAL A 185 -10.14 16.39 18.30
CA VAL A 185 -9.47 16.71 17.03
C VAL A 185 -9.13 15.42 16.28
N MET A 186 -8.52 14.44 16.95
CA MET A 186 -8.20 13.14 16.35
C MET A 186 -9.46 12.41 15.85
N ILE A 187 -10.49 12.25 16.69
CA ILE A 187 -11.67 11.45 16.34
C ILE A 187 -12.49 12.12 15.24
N ILE A 188 -12.83 13.41 15.38
CA ILE A 188 -13.67 14.12 14.41
C ILE A 188 -12.88 14.42 13.13
N GLY A 189 -11.63 14.85 13.28
CA GLY A 189 -10.74 15.15 12.17
C GLY A 189 -10.46 13.93 11.30
N ASN A 190 -9.99 12.83 11.90
CA ASN A 190 -9.63 11.63 11.13
C ASN A 190 -10.87 10.93 10.56
N LEU A 191 -12.05 11.04 11.17
CA LEU A 191 -13.31 10.61 10.56
C LEU A 191 -13.62 11.39 9.28
N VAL A 192 -13.42 12.72 9.26
CA VAL A 192 -13.65 13.55 8.07
C VAL A 192 -12.58 13.30 6.99
N VAL A 193 -11.31 13.14 7.37
CA VAL A 193 -10.22 12.77 6.45
C VAL A 193 -10.46 11.39 5.84
N LEU A 194 -10.89 10.40 6.64
CA LEU A 194 -11.24 9.06 6.16
C LEU A 194 -12.44 9.09 5.21
N ASN A 195 -13.49 9.85 5.53
CA ASN A 195 -14.65 10.01 4.66
C ASN A 195 -14.28 10.70 3.33
N LEU A 196 -13.39 11.70 3.36
CA LEU A 196 -12.83 12.32 2.15
C LEU A 196 -12.05 11.30 1.30
N PHE A 197 -11.16 10.53 1.94
CA PHE A 197 -10.36 9.49 1.30
C PHE A 197 -11.23 8.43 0.63
N LEU A 198 -12.20 7.87 1.36
CA LEU A 198 -13.11 6.85 0.83
C LEU A 198 -13.98 7.41 -0.31
N ALA A 199 -14.47 8.65 -0.21
CA ALA A 199 -15.26 9.27 -1.27
C ALA A 199 -14.45 9.52 -2.55
N LEU A 200 -13.18 9.92 -2.42
CA LEU A 200 -12.26 10.09 -3.56
C LEU A 200 -11.99 8.76 -4.26
N LEU A 201 -11.63 7.75 -3.49
CA LEU A 201 -11.36 6.39 -3.96
C LEU A 201 -12.57 5.80 -4.70
N LEU A 202 -13.77 5.85 -4.10
CA LEU A 202 -15.01 5.36 -4.74
C LEU A 202 -15.41 6.18 -5.97
N SER A 203 -15.26 7.50 -5.92
CA SER A 203 -15.51 8.36 -7.09
C SER A 203 -14.57 8.02 -8.25
N SER A 204 -13.30 7.73 -7.97
CA SER A 204 -12.34 7.41 -9.04
C SER A 204 -12.75 6.15 -9.82
N PHE A 205 -13.21 5.09 -9.15
CA PHE A 205 -13.70 3.86 -9.79
C PHE A 205 -14.98 4.07 -10.61
N SER A 206 -15.89 4.94 -10.16
CA SER A 206 -17.12 5.23 -10.92
C SER A 206 -16.84 5.95 -12.26
N GLY A 207 -15.71 6.63 -12.38
CA GLY A 207 -15.40 7.53 -13.49
C GLY A 207 -15.04 6.86 -14.81
N ASP A 208 -14.53 5.62 -14.79
CA ASP A 208 -13.98 4.99 -16.00
C ASP A 208 -15.03 4.18 -16.80
N ASN A 209 -16.15 3.82 -16.17
CA ASN A 209 -17.30 3.20 -16.85
C ASN A 209 -18.11 4.17 -17.74
N LEU A 210 -17.81 5.47 -17.74
CA LEU A 210 -18.58 6.49 -18.47
C LEU A 210 -17.91 7.05 -19.74
N GLN A 211 -16.59 6.90 -19.94
CA GLN A 211 -15.87 7.74 -20.94
C GLN A 211 -15.55 7.10 -22.29
N VAL A 212 -16.02 5.87 -22.57
CA VAL A 212 -15.82 5.21 -23.89
C VAL A 212 -16.67 5.86 -25.01
N ALA A 213 -17.45 6.91 -24.71
CA ALA A 213 -18.42 7.51 -25.64
C ALA A 213 -18.00 8.85 -26.28
N ASP A 214 -17.08 9.62 -25.68
CA ASP A 214 -16.81 11.00 -26.11
C ASP A 214 -15.65 11.15 -27.12
N ASP A 215 -14.65 10.27 -27.09
CA ASP A 215 -13.40 10.38 -27.89
C ASP A 215 -13.63 10.34 -29.41
N ASP A 216 -14.67 9.64 -29.88
CA ASP A 216 -15.06 9.60 -31.31
C ASP A 216 -15.43 10.98 -31.88
N SER A 217 -15.75 11.96 -31.01
CA SER A 217 -16.06 13.33 -31.42
C SER A 217 -14.82 14.15 -31.80
N GLU A 218 -13.64 13.86 -31.25
CA GLU A 218 -12.41 14.63 -31.53
C GLU A 218 -11.82 14.29 -32.92
N LEU A 219 -11.94 13.03 -33.37
CA LEU A 219 -11.41 12.55 -34.65
C LEU A 219 -11.92 13.37 -35.85
N ASN A 220 -13.21 13.76 -35.84
CA ASN A 220 -13.79 14.62 -36.87
C ASN A 220 -13.16 16.03 -36.88
N ASN A 221 -12.91 16.62 -35.72
CA ASN A 221 -12.32 17.96 -35.61
C ASN A 221 -10.86 18.00 -36.06
N LEU A 222 -10.12 16.90 -35.84
CA LEU A 222 -8.75 16.74 -36.30
C LEU A 222 -8.66 16.66 -37.84
N GLN A 223 -9.55 15.90 -38.49
CA GLN A 223 -9.64 15.90 -39.95
C GLN A 223 -10.08 17.26 -40.52
N LEU A 224 -11.04 17.93 -39.88
CA LEU A 224 -11.53 19.24 -40.31
C LEU A 224 -10.45 20.34 -40.22
N SER A 225 -9.58 20.27 -39.21
CA SER A 225 -8.47 21.22 -39.04
C SER A 225 -7.31 20.94 -40.00
N VAL A 226 -6.97 19.67 -40.29
CA VAL A 226 -6.02 19.32 -41.37
C VAL A 226 -6.49 19.85 -42.74
N LEU A 227 -7.79 19.75 -43.05
CA LEU A 227 -8.37 20.33 -44.27
C LEU A 227 -8.25 21.86 -44.32
N ARG A 228 -8.38 22.56 -43.18
CA ARG A 228 -8.14 24.02 -43.09
C ARG A 228 -6.67 24.38 -43.28
N ILE A 229 -5.75 23.62 -42.68
CA ILE A 229 -4.30 23.83 -42.79
C ILE A 229 -3.81 23.62 -44.23
N ASN A 230 -4.28 22.57 -44.92
CA ASN A 230 -3.95 22.32 -46.33
C ASN A 230 -4.45 23.46 -47.23
N ARG A 231 -5.67 23.97 -47.01
CA ARG A 231 -6.22 25.13 -47.72
C ARG A 231 -5.37 26.40 -47.49
N ALA A 232 -4.89 26.61 -46.27
CA ALA A 232 -4.02 27.73 -45.93
C ALA A 232 -2.63 27.60 -46.59
N THR A 233 -2.02 26.42 -46.59
CA THR A 233 -0.72 26.21 -47.26
C THR A 233 -0.82 26.35 -48.77
N ASP A 234 -1.91 25.92 -49.41
CA ASP A 234 -2.10 26.11 -50.85
C ASP A 234 -2.40 27.58 -51.21
N TRP A 235 -3.12 28.32 -50.35
CA TRP A 235 -3.26 29.77 -50.49
C TRP A 235 -1.90 30.48 -50.36
N VAL A 236 -1.07 30.11 -49.38
CA VAL A 236 0.30 30.64 -49.23
C VAL A 236 1.17 30.29 -50.45
N LYS A 237 1.12 29.05 -50.97
CA LYS A 237 1.80 28.66 -52.22
C LYS A 237 1.29 29.46 -53.42
N ALA A 238 0.00 29.82 -53.48
CA ALA A 238 -0.55 30.66 -54.54
C ALA A 238 -0.10 32.13 -54.41
N TYR A 239 -0.11 32.68 -53.19
CA TYR A 239 0.36 34.03 -52.89
C TYR A 239 1.86 34.20 -53.16
N ILE A 240 2.69 33.24 -52.74
CA ILE A 240 4.13 33.21 -53.04
C ILE A 240 4.37 33.07 -54.55
N ARG A 241 3.63 32.21 -55.27
CA ARG A 241 3.70 32.15 -56.74
C ARG A 241 3.32 33.48 -57.38
N GLY A 242 2.28 34.16 -56.91
CA GLY A 242 1.87 35.49 -57.38
C GLY A 242 2.91 36.58 -57.13
N LEU A 243 3.59 36.54 -55.98
CA LEU A 243 4.74 37.41 -55.68
C LEU A 243 5.93 37.13 -56.61
N ILE A 244 6.30 35.85 -56.79
CA ILE A 244 7.37 35.43 -57.70
C ILE A 244 7.05 35.88 -59.14
N TRP A 245 5.82 35.72 -59.61
CA TRP A 245 5.42 36.15 -60.96
C TRP A 245 5.41 37.68 -61.12
N LYS A 246 5.04 38.44 -60.08
CA LYS A 246 5.19 39.91 -60.07
C LYS A 246 6.67 40.33 -60.10
N ILE A 247 7.56 39.63 -59.41
CA ILE A 247 9.01 39.89 -59.39
C ILE A 247 9.67 39.52 -60.73
N LEU A 248 9.19 38.46 -61.40
CA LEU A 248 9.68 38.01 -62.71
C LEU A 248 9.04 38.70 -63.93
N GLY A 249 8.13 39.67 -63.72
CA GLY A 249 7.70 40.61 -64.75
C GLY A 249 6.98 40.00 -65.97
N LYS A 250 6.27 38.88 -65.80
CA LYS A 250 5.50 38.23 -66.88
C LYS A 250 3.99 38.26 -66.60
N GLN A 251 3.21 38.77 -67.56
CA GLN A 251 1.76 38.64 -67.57
C GLN A 251 1.31 37.24 -68.04
N PRO A 252 0.16 36.74 -67.59
CA PRO A 252 -0.48 35.56 -68.17
C PRO A 252 -1.00 35.84 -69.59
N LYS A 253 -1.25 34.78 -70.36
CA LYS A 253 -2.08 34.82 -71.57
C LYS A 253 -3.44 34.22 -71.26
N GLU A 254 -4.47 34.73 -71.90
CA GLU A 254 -5.80 34.10 -71.99
C GLU A 254 -5.88 33.16 -73.22
N ASP A 255 -6.93 32.34 -73.25
CA ASP A 255 -6.99 31.07 -73.98
C ASP A 255 -7.37 31.16 -75.47
N SER A 256 -7.21 30.02 -76.16
CA SER A 256 -7.84 29.76 -77.46
C SER A 256 -8.39 28.33 -77.50
N VAL A 257 -9.71 28.20 -77.66
CA VAL A 257 -10.42 26.92 -77.84
C VAL A 257 -10.14 26.33 -79.22
N LEU A 258 -10.08 25.00 -79.34
CA LEU A 258 -10.36 24.26 -80.57
C LEU A 258 -10.95 22.87 -80.23
N GLU A 259 -11.65 22.28 -81.21
CA GLU A 259 -12.64 21.22 -80.99
C GLU A 259 -12.19 19.82 -81.43
N GLU A 260 -12.85 18.82 -80.83
CA GLU A 260 -13.24 17.48 -81.30
C GLU A 260 -12.26 16.51 -82.02
N GLY A 261 -12.39 15.24 -81.65
CA GLY A 261 -11.71 14.08 -82.24
C GLY A 261 -11.97 12.82 -81.39
N GLU A 262 -12.88 11.95 -81.83
CA GLU A 262 -13.36 10.78 -81.06
C GLU A 262 -12.31 9.65 -80.97
N GLY A 263 -12.31 8.85 -79.90
CA GLY A 263 -11.30 7.78 -79.73
C GLY A 263 -11.29 6.96 -78.44
N GLU A 264 -12.46 6.63 -77.86
CA GLU A 264 -12.70 5.59 -76.84
C GLU A 264 -11.96 5.54 -75.47
N ASN A 265 -12.77 5.29 -74.43
CA ASN A 265 -12.48 4.48 -73.23
C ASN A 265 -11.28 4.81 -72.32
N HIS A 266 -11.50 5.70 -71.34
CA HIS A 266 -11.82 5.22 -69.99
C HIS A 266 -12.47 6.29 -69.07
N SER A 267 -13.60 5.93 -68.45
CA SER A 267 -14.20 6.48 -67.21
C SER A 267 -13.95 7.93 -66.79
N LYS A 268 -14.99 8.77 -66.91
CA LYS A 268 -15.18 10.02 -66.13
C LYS A 268 -16.65 10.17 -65.74
N GLU A 269 -16.92 10.55 -64.49
CA GLU A 269 -18.07 11.39 -64.15
C GLU A 269 -17.60 12.52 -63.22
N ALA A 270 -18.10 13.72 -63.53
CA ALA A 270 -17.98 14.99 -62.81
C ALA A 270 -19.04 15.93 -63.41
N VAL A 271 -19.24 17.12 -62.83
CA VAL A 271 -20.39 18.06 -63.10
C VAL A 271 -21.64 17.61 -62.29
N ASN A 272 -22.37 18.47 -61.57
CA ASN A 272 -22.50 19.93 -61.62
C ASN A 272 -22.67 20.60 -60.23
N MET A 273 -22.54 21.93 -60.17
CA MET A 273 -22.93 22.78 -59.04
C MET A 273 -23.40 24.14 -59.59
N ASN A 274 -24.63 24.57 -59.30
CA ASN A 274 -25.19 25.82 -59.83
C ASN A 274 -25.86 26.70 -58.75
N ASN A 275 -25.37 27.93 -58.63
CA ASN A 275 -26.02 29.19 -58.24
C ASN A 275 -27.01 29.27 -57.05
N ILE A 276 -26.78 30.28 -56.18
CA ILE A 276 -27.72 31.42 -56.01
C ILE A 276 -26.99 32.63 -55.36
N ASN A 277 -27.57 33.84 -55.47
CA ASN A 277 -26.90 35.12 -55.26
C ASN A 277 -27.01 35.72 -53.83
N ARG A 278 -25.85 36.12 -53.28
CA ARG A 278 -25.49 37.51 -52.88
C ARG A 278 -26.62 38.51 -52.51
N GLN A 279 -26.73 38.89 -51.23
CA GLN A 279 -26.81 40.31 -50.81
C GLN A 279 -26.45 40.54 -49.32
N GLU A 280 -26.31 41.81 -48.91
CA GLU A 280 -25.71 42.28 -47.63
C GLU A 280 -26.75 42.93 -46.66
N PRO A 281 -26.39 43.27 -45.40
CA PRO A 281 -27.33 43.22 -44.26
C PRO A 281 -28.12 44.51 -43.96
N LYS A 282 -29.17 44.36 -43.14
CA LYS A 282 -29.84 45.45 -42.40
C LYS A 282 -30.29 45.02 -41.00
N THR A 283 -30.64 46.02 -40.20
CA THR A 283 -30.90 45.98 -38.74
C THR A 283 -32.40 46.01 -38.39
N ASP A 284 -32.65 45.97 -37.07
CA ASP A 284 -33.81 46.52 -36.36
C ASP A 284 -35.11 45.70 -36.17
N PHE A 285 -35.22 45.23 -34.93
CA PHE A 285 -36.31 45.57 -33.98
C PHE A 285 -37.70 44.93 -34.12
N ARG A 286 -38.38 44.88 -32.97
CA ARG A 286 -39.72 44.30 -32.73
C ARG A 286 -40.83 45.13 -33.40
N VAL A 287 -41.95 44.48 -33.76
CA VAL A 287 -43.21 44.58 -32.99
C VAL A 287 -44.29 43.61 -33.51
N LEU A 288 -45.14 43.21 -32.56
CA LEU A 288 -46.38 42.44 -32.64
C LEU A 288 -47.40 42.95 -33.68
N ASP A 289 -48.06 42.05 -34.40
CA ASP A 289 -49.54 42.02 -34.50
C ASP A 289 -50.06 40.60 -34.81
N GLY A 290 -51.36 40.37 -34.68
CA GLY A 290 -52.04 39.09 -34.93
C GLY A 290 -53.38 39.23 -35.66
N LEU A 291 -54.21 38.17 -35.61
CA LEU A 291 -55.46 37.97 -36.37
C LEU A 291 -55.24 37.89 -37.91
N SER A 292 -56.05 37.18 -38.71
CA SER A 292 -57.13 36.18 -38.49
C SER A 292 -57.18 35.32 -39.78
N HIS A 293 -57.58 34.05 -39.83
CA HIS A 293 -58.84 33.35 -39.47
C HIS A 293 -58.47 31.84 -39.33
N TRP A 294 -59.01 31.00 -38.43
CA TRP A 294 -60.40 30.48 -38.32
C TRP A 294 -60.86 29.74 -39.60
N ALA A 295 -61.25 28.46 -39.62
CA ALA A 295 -61.50 27.45 -38.56
C ALA A 295 -60.96 26.06 -39.05
N ASP A 296 -61.08 24.91 -38.38
CA ASP A 296 -62.10 24.41 -37.43
C ASP A 296 -61.55 24.00 -36.05
N ASP A 297 -62.39 24.15 -35.02
CA ASP A 297 -62.16 23.71 -33.64
C ASP A 297 -62.86 22.38 -33.33
N VAL A 298 -62.15 21.45 -32.66
CA VAL A 298 -62.71 20.69 -31.52
C VAL A 298 -61.64 20.57 -30.42
N HIS A 299 -62.05 20.85 -29.19
CA HIS A 299 -61.24 20.93 -27.96
C HIS A 299 -61.79 19.94 -26.90
N PRO A 300 -61.19 19.76 -25.70
CA PRO A 300 -59.76 19.65 -25.37
C PRO A 300 -59.53 18.56 -24.26
N SER A 301 -58.49 18.74 -23.44
CA SER A 301 -58.19 18.06 -22.15
C SER A 301 -57.62 16.64 -22.22
N GLY A 302 -56.75 16.30 -21.28
CA GLY A 302 -56.03 15.03 -21.23
C GLY A 302 -56.05 14.40 -19.84
N PHE A 303 -56.12 13.07 -19.78
CA PHE A 303 -56.11 12.31 -18.53
C PHE A 303 -55.63 10.86 -18.75
N LEU A 304 -54.51 10.51 -18.10
CA LEU A 304 -54.05 9.18 -17.67
C LEU A 304 -53.72 8.02 -18.66
N LEU A 305 -52.77 7.21 -18.14
CA LEU A 305 -52.59 5.74 -18.28
C LEU A 305 -52.04 5.12 -19.58
N SER A 306 -50.71 4.91 -19.55
CA SER A 306 -50.01 3.62 -19.73
C SER A 306 -50.33 2.67 -20.90
N SER A 307 -49.29 2.30 -21.67
CA SER A 307 -48.66 0.97 -21.56
C SER A 307 -47.34 0.85 -22.36
N ASP A 308 -46.31 0.32 -21.69
CA ASP A 308 -45.25 -0.59 -22.16
C ASP A 308 -44.56 -0.39 -23.53
N PHE A 309 -43.24 -0.14 -23.47
CA PHE A 309 -42.26 -0.91 -24.27
C PHE A 309 -40.91 -0.97 -23.55
N THR A 310 -40.62 -2.08 -22.87
CA THR A 310 -39.37 -2.30 -22.13
C THR A 310 -38.37 -3.11 -22.97
N PHE A 311 -37.12 -2.63 -23.07
CA PHE A 311 -36.01 -3.38 -23.64
C PHE A 311 -35.08 -3.87 -22.53
N THR A 312 -34.87 -5.19 -22.43
CA THR A 312 -34.14 -5.83 -21.32
C THR A 312 -32.67 -6.08 -21.64
N VAL A 313 -31.78 -5.61 -20.77
CA VAL A 313 -30.33 -5.90 -20.78
C VAL A 313 -30.05 -7.00 -19.74
N PRO A 314 -29.12 -7.95 -19.98
CA PRO A 314 -28.76 -8.95 -18.97
C PRO A 314 -28.04 -8.31 -17.78
N ILE A 315 -28.70 -8.31 -16.62
CA ILE A 315 -28.14 -7.84 -15.34
C ILE A 315 -27.55 -9.03 -14.59
N ALA A 316 -26.36 -8.85 -14.01
CA ALA A 316 -25.69 -9.87 -13.19
C ALA A 316 -26.38 -10.02 -11.81
N GLN A 317 -26.23 -11.18 -11.17
CA GLN A 317 -26.85 -11.45 -9.88
C GLN A 317 -26.21 -10.61 -8.76
N GLU A 318 -27.00 -9.78 -8.09
CA GLU A 318 -26.67 -9.27 -6.76
C GLU A 318 -26.93 -10.37 -5.71
N GLU A 319 -25.90 -10.79 -4.97
CA GLU A 319 -26.10 -11.46 -3.68
C GLU A 319 -26.55 -10.39 -2.66
N SER A 320 -27.86 -10.30 -2.42
CA SER A 320 -28.44 -9.38 -1.44
C SER A 320 -28.47 -9.99 -0.04
N ASP A 321 -27.54 -9.57 0.83
CA ASP A 321 -27.58 -9.85 2.27
C ASP A 321 -28.74 -9.10 2.94
N LEU A 322 -29.95 -9.66 2.85
CA LEU A 322 -31.15 -9.14 3.51
C LEU A 322 -31.30 -9.79 4.90
N GLU A 323 -30.79 -9.15 5.97
CA GLU A 323 -31.15 -9.54 7.34
C GLU A 323 -32.67 -9.29 7.56
N MET A 324 -33.45 -10.38 7.60
CA MET A 324 -34.83 -10.35 8.09
C MET A 324 -34.85 -9.97 9.57
N LEU A 325 -35.64 -8.94 9.91
CA LEU A 325 -35.89 -8.51 11.28
C LEU A 325 -36.91 -9.44 11.96
N ASP A 326 -36.44 -10.59 12.45
CA ASP A 326 -37.18 -11.39 13.43
C ASP A 326 -37.44 -10.52 14.68
N THR A 327 -38.68 -10.06 14.82
CA THR A 327 -39.15 -9.26 15.95
C THR A 327 -40.04 -10.13 16.82
N ASP A 328 -39.46 -10.68 17.90
CA ASP A 328 -40.21 -11.47 18.88
C ASP A 328 -41.29 -10.59 19.52
N GLY A 329 -42.55 -11.02 19.38
CA GLY A 329 -43.73 -10.41 20.00
C GLY A 329 -44.67 -11.50 20.48
N GLU A 330 -44.79 -11.64 21.80
CA GLU A 330 -45.73 -12.57 22.43
C GLU A 330 -47.16 -12.05 22.28
N ASP A 331 -48.13 -12.93 22.03
CA ASP A 331 -49.42 -12.84 22.73
C ASP A 331 -50.17 -14.18 22.75
N PHE A 332 -51.07 -14.35 23.72
CA PHE A 332 -51.73 -15.61 24.06
C PHE A 332 -53.25 -15.52 23.84
N SER A 333 -53.88 -16.53 23.25
CA SER A 333 -55.32 -16.80 23.43
C SER A 333 -55.74 -18.20 22.96
N THR A 334 -56.76 -18.73 23.62
CA THR A 334 -57.47 -19.97 23.26
C THR A 334 -58.67 -19.69 22.36
N ASP A 335 -59.22 -20.72 21.72
CA ASP A 335 -60.56 -21.24 22.04
C ASP A 335 -60.83 -22.54 21.24
N GLU A 336 -62.02 -23.16 21.41
CA GLU A 336 -62.27 -24.60 21.20
C GLU A 336 -63.25 -24.92 20.04
N GLU A 337 -63.39 -26.23 19.71
CA GLU A 337 -64.46 -26.85 18.87
C GLU A 337 -64.52 -26.46 17.37
N LEU A 338 -64.87 -27.27 16.37
CA LEU A 338 -65.23 -28.71 16.13
C LEU A 338 -64.93 -28.98 14.62
N GLY A 339 -65.00 -30.17 13.99
CA GLY A 339 -65.34 -31.55 14.40
C GLY A 339 -65.75 -32.40 13.16
N GLU A 340 -65.48 -33.72 13.16
CA GLU A 340 -65.89 -34.73 12.14
C GLU A 340 -65.30 -34.57 10.71
N ASP A 341 -65.15 -35.60 9.85
CA ASP A 341 -64.42 -36.89 9.99
C ASP A 341 -63.75 -37.19 8.60
N GLU A 342 -63.37 -38.36 8.05
CA GLU A 342 -63.54 -39.80 8.34
C GLU A 342 -62.27 -40.60 7.86
N ASN A 343 -62.28 -41.92 8.06
CA ASN A 343 -61.31 -42.94 7.62
C ASN A 343 -62.16 -44.23 7.34
N PRO A 344 -61.72 -45.32 6.66
CA PRO A 344 -60.38 -45.77 6.19
C PRO A 344 -60.42 -46.28 4.72
N GLY A 345 -59.52 -47.10 4.13
CA GLY A 345 -58.15 -47.52 4.44
C GLY A 345 -57.73 -48.88 3.82
N SER A 346 -56.46 -48.98 3.42
CA SER A 346 -55.64 -50.22 3.23
C SER A 346 -55.67 -51.04 1.92
N LYS A 347 -54.52 -51.75 1.71
CA LYS A 347 -54.26 -52.97 0.90
C LYS A 347 -53.86 -52.89 -0.60
N LYS A 348 -52.53 -52.84 -0.80
CA LYS A 348 -51.67 -53.85 -1.48
C LYS A 348 -52.01 -54.39 -2.90
N ARG A 349 -51.03 -54.17 -3.79
CA ARG A 349 -50.37 -55.11 -4.74
C ARG A 349 -51.05 -55.51 -6.08
N LEU A 350 -50.36 -55.09 -7.15
CA LEU A 350 -49.69 -55.95 -8.17
C LEU A 350 -50.54 -56.75 -9.18
N GLY A 351 -50.38 -56.44 -10.47
CA GLY A 351 -50.77 -57.32 -11.60
C GLY A 351 -50.81 -56.58 -12.94
N ALA A 352 -50.02 -57.02 -13.93
CA ALA A 352 -49.89 -56.39 -15.25
C ALA A 352 -50.84 -57.00 -16.31
N LEU A 353 -51.10 -56.27 -17.42
CA LEU A 353 -50.63 -56.69 -18.75
C LEU A 353 -50.78 -55.59 -19.84
N ASP A 354 -49.76 -55.54 -20.71
CA ASP A 354 -49.65 -55.17 -22.14
C ASP A 354 -50.68 -54.27 -22.87
N GLY A 355 -50.14 -53.35 -23.68
CA GLY A 355 -50.83 -52.63 -24.75
C GLY A 355 -49.89 -51.75 -25.57
N VAL A 356 -49.44 -52.22 -26.74
CA VAL A 356 -48.49 -51.51 -27.62
C VAL A 356 -49.20 -50.75 -28.73
N SER A 357 -48.79 -49.51 -29.00
CA SER A 357 -49.05 -48.80 -30.26
C SER A 357 -47.97 -47.74 -30.52
N GLU A 358 -47.70 -47.46 -31.79
CA GLU A 358 -46.57 -46.62 -32.25
C GLU A 358 -47.04 -45.20 -32.64
N CYS A 359 -46.23 -44.17 -32.38
CA CYS A 359 -45.78 -43.17 -33.37
C CYS A 359 -45.10 -41.92 -32.75
N SER A 360 -43.91 -41.59 -33.27
CA SER A 360 -43.37 -40.25 -33.65
C SER A 360 -44.24 -38.99 -33.42
N THR A 361 -43.71 -37.79 -33.09
CA THR A 361 -42.32 -37.33 -32.81
C THR A 361 -42.36 -35.93 -32.18
N VAL A 362 -41.36 -35.56 -31.38
CA VAL A 362 -40.64 -34.25 -31.35
C VAL A 362 -39.52 -34.36 -30.29
N ASP A 363 -38.35 -33.79 -30.58
CA ASP A 363 -37.13 -34.04 -29.82
C ASP A 363 -37.07 -33.32 -28.47
N TYR A 364 -36.59 -34.03 -27.44
CA TYR A 364 -36.01 -33.41 -26.24
C TYR A 364 -34.53 -33.77 -26.19
N VAL A 365 -33.67 -32.78 -26.45
CA VAL A 365 -32.22 -32.93 -26.28
C VAL A 365 -31.91 -32.81 -24.79
N PRO A 366 -31.37 -33.87 -24.13
CA PRO A 366 -30.92 -33.73 -22.75
C PRO A 366 -29.74 -32.74 -22.70
N PRO A 367 -29.63 -31.90 -21.66
CA PRO A 367 -28.36 -31.23 -21.39
C PRO A 367 -27.25 -32.30 -21.23
N PRO A 368 -26.02 -32.02 -21.66
CA PRO A 368 -24.93 -32.99 -21.52
C PRO A 368 -24.76 -33.37 -20.04
N PRO A 369 -24.42 -34.63 -19.73
CA PRO A 369 -24.18 -35.04 -18.36
C PRO A 369 -23.05 -34.19 -17.77
N GLN A 370 -23.24 -33.73 -16.54
CA GLN A 370 -22.13 -33.20 -15.75
C GLN A 370 -21.14 -34.35 -15.51
N PRO A 371 -19.82 -34.14 -15.65
CA PRO A 371 -18.84 -35.19 -15.44
C PRO A 371 -18.92 -35.71 -14.00
N ASP A 372 -18.91 -37.02 -13.85
CA ASP A 372 -19.04 -37.69 -12.55
C ASP A 372 -17.77 -37.40 -11.72
N PRO A 373 -17.85 -36.95 -10.44
CA PRO A 373 -16.67 -36.61 -9.63
C PRO A 373 -15.74 -37.78 -9.27
N ASN A 374 -15.91 -38.94 -9.91
CA ASN A 374 -15.17 -40.19 -9.68
C ASN A 374 -14.60 -40.80 -10.97
N GLU A 375 -14.67 -40.11 -12.12
CA GLU A 375 -13.74 -40.41 -13.21
C GLU A 375 -12.34 -39.95 -12.77
N VAL A 376 -11.61 -40.88 -12.15
CA VAL A 376 -10.16 -40.77 -12.02
C VAL A 376 -9.61 -40.87 -13.44
N GLU A 377 -9.15 -39.74 -13.99
CA GLU A 377 -8.28 -39.76 -15.16
C GLU A 377 -7.13 -40.74 -14.87
N GLU A 378 -6.98 -41.79 -15.69
CA GLU A 378 -5.80 -42.63 -15.63
C GLU A 378 -4.61 -41.73 -15.96
N GLN A 379 -3.84 -41.35 -14.94
CA GLN A 379 -2.69 -40.46 -15.09
C GLN A 379 -1.79 -40.99 -16.20
N GLU A 380 -1.68 -40.25 -17.30
CA GLU A 380 -0.74 -40.59 -18.36
C GLU A 380 0.64 -40.77 -17.73
N PRO A 381 1.35 -41.88 -18.00
CA PRO A 381 2.61 -42.17 -17.33
C PRO A 381 3.63 -41.10 -17.74
N MET A 382 3.90 -40.15 -16.83
CA MET A 382 4.69 -38.95 -17.11
C MET A 382 6.06 -39.29 -17.71
N GLU A 383 6.15 -39.21 -19.03
CA GLU A 383 7.39 -39.41 -19.77
C GLU A 383 8.12 -38.05 -19.89
N PRO A 384 9.41 -37.98 -19.51
CA PRO A 384 10.07 -36.69 -19.38
C PRO A 384 10.36 -36.03 -20.75
N GLU A 385 9.82 -34.82 -20.95
CA GLU A 385 9.93 -34.00 -22.19
C GLU A 385 11.32 -33.98 -22.85
N ALA A 386 11.40 -33.73 -24.16
CA ALA A 386 12.67 -33.66 -24.88
C ALA A 386 13.67 -32.66 -24.25
N CYS A 387 14.88 -33.15 -23.93
CA CYS A 387 15.88 -32.42 -23.13
C CYS A 387 16.44 -31.15 -23.82
N TYR A 388 16.52 -31.17 -25.15
CA TYR A 388 17.02 -30.08 -25.98
C TYR A 388 15.92 -29.54 -26.90
N THR A 389 16.07 -28.28 -27.34
CA THR A 389 15.19 -27.69 -28.36
C THR A 389 15.53 -28.20 -29.75
N ASP A 390 14.55 -28.22 -30.66
CA ASP A 390 14.72 -28.71 -32.04
C ASP A 390 15.81 -27.96 -32.82
N ASN A 391 15.98 -26.66 -32.53
CA ASN A 391 17.04 -25.86 -33.11
C ASN A 391 18.45 -26.25 -32.60
N CYS A 392 18.57 -26.74 -31.36
CA CYS A 392 19.84 -27.30 -30.85
C CYS A 392 20.15 -28.65 -31.51
N LEU A 393 19.14 -29.52 -31.64
CA LEU A 393 19.25 -30.82 -32.35
C LEU A 393 19.62 -30.65 -33.84
N ARG A 394 19.13 -29.58 -34.49
CA ARG A 394 19.54 -29.18 -35.85
C ARG A 394 20.99 -28.70 -35.95
N TRP A 395 21.53 -28.09 -34.90
CA TRP A 395 22.89 -27.52 -34.91
C TRP A 395 23.96 -28.55 -34.49
N CYS A 396 23.59 -29.55 -33.69
CA CYS A 396 24.45 -30.66 -33.31
C CYS A 396 23.71 -32.01 -33.44
N PRO A 397 23.69 -32.62 -34.65
CA PRO A 397 22.99 -33.90 -34.91
C PRO A 397 23.46 -35.07 -34.03
N CYS A 398 24.67 -34.99 -33.45
CA CYS A 398 25.20 -35.97 -32.49
C CYS A 398 24.45 -36.01 -31.14
N LEU A 399 23.56 -35.05 -30.87
CA LEU A 399 22.66 -35.07 -29.71
C LEU A 399 21.38 -35.90 -29.95
N VAL A 400 21.13 -36.35 -31.20
CA VAL A 400 20.03 -37.27 -31.53
C VAL A 400 20.42 -38.69 -31.10
N LEU A 401 20.19 -38.99 -29.83
CA LEU A 401 20.30 -40.33 -29.26
C LEU A 401 18.99 -41.09 -29.47
N ASP A 402 19.02 -42.16 -30.27
CA ASP A 402 17.90 -43.08 -30.42
C ASP A 402 17.62 -43.79 -29.09
N THR A 403 16.43 -43.55 -28.51
CA THR A 403 16.04 -44.06 -27.19
C THR A 403 15.72 -45.56 -27.21
N SER A 404 15.59 -46.19 -28.39
CA SER A 404 15.28 -47.62 -28.52
C SER A 404 16.48 -48.52 -28.25
N GLU A 405 17.70 -48.11 -28.64
CA GLU A 405 18.89 -48.95 -28.61
C GLU A 405 19.91 -48.62 -27.50
N GLY A 406 20.54 -49.68 -26.98
CA GLY A 406 21.79 -49.66 -26.21
C GLY A 406 21.98 -48.48 -25.25
N ARG A 407 22.84 -47.53 -25.66
CA ARG A 407 23.23 -46.37 -24.83
C ARG A 407 22.09 -45.35 -24.66
N GLY A 408 21.23 -45.16 -25.67
CA GLY A 408 20.08 -44.27 -25.55
C GLY A 408 19.04 -44.81 -24.57
N LYS A 409 18.77 -46.12 -24.62
CA LYS A 409 17.90 -46.81 -23.65
C LYS A 409 18.42 -46.73 -22.22
N ALA A 410 19.74 -46.86 -22.02
CA ALA A 410 20.38 -46.69 -20.71
C ALA A 410 20.24 -45.24 -20.19
N TRP A 411 20.47 -44.24 -21.05
CA TRP A 411 20.27 -42.82 -20.73
C TRP A 411 18.81 -42.50 -20.39
N TRP A 412 17.84 -43.03 -21.16
CA TRP A 412 16.41 -42.87 -20.89
C TRP A 412 16.00 -43.50 -19.55
N THR A 413 16.54 -44.67 -19.22
CA THR A 413 16.29 -45.35 -17.93
C THR A 413 16.85 -44.55 -16.76
N LEU A 414 18.09 -44.04 -16.87
CA LEU A 414 18.70 -43.13 -15.89
C LEU A 414 17.82 -41.87 -15.71
N ARG A 415 17.40 -41.26 -16.82
CA ARG A 415 16.58 -40.05 -16.82
C ARG A 415 15.23 -40.24 -16.14
N ARG A 416 14.50 -41.30 -16.47
CA ARG A 416 13.24 -41.66 -15.80
C ARG A 416 13.45 -41.89 -14.30
N THR A 417 14.56 -42.53 -13.92
CA THR A 417 14.93 -42.72 -12.51
C THR A 417 15.21 -41.39 -11.80
N CYS A 418 15.95 -40.47 -12.42
CA CYS A 418 16.17 -39.13 -11.87
C CYS A 418 14.87 -38.33 -11.75
N TYR A 419 13.95 -38.45 -12.71
CA TYR A 419 12.64 -37.81 -12.68
C TYR A 419 11.82 -38.29 -11.47
N THR A 420 11.65 -39.61 -11.31
CA THR A 420 10.98 -40.22 -10.16
C THR A 420 11.65 -39.92 -8.81
N ILE A 421 12.96 -39.65 -8.77
CA ILE A 421 13.64 -39.19 -7.54
C ILE A 421 13.30 -37.72 -7.23
N VAL A 422 13.31 -36.85 -8.25
CA VAL A 422 13.09 -35.40 -8.08
C VAL A 422 11.64 -35.06 -7.70
N GLU A 423 10.66 -35.82 -8.20
CA GLU A 423 9.25 -35.67 -7.84
C GLU A 423 8.86 -36.29 -6.48
N HIS A 424 9.73 -37.06 -5.83
CA HIS A 424 9.32 -37.78 -4.62
C HIS A 424 9.21 -36.87 -3.39
N ASP A 425 8.07 -36.91 -2.70
CA ASP A 425 7.76 -36.20 -1.45
C ASP A 425 8.90 -36.19 -0.42
N TYR A 426 9.60 -37.32 -0.24
CA TYR A 426 10.74 -37.41 0.70
C TYR A 426 11.96 -36.63 0.22
N PHE A 427 12.21 -36.55 -1.10
CA PHE A 427 13.28 -35.75 -1.68
C PHE A 427 12.95 -34.25 -1.59
N GLU A 428 11.71 -33.84 -1.90
CA GLU A 428 11.28 -32.46 -1.70
C GLU A 428 11.34 -32.05 -0.23
N SER A 429 10.78 -32.87 0.68
CA SER A 429 10.84 -32.63 2.13
C SER A 429 12.27 -32.52 2.65
N PHE A 430 13.18 -33.37 2.15
CA PHE A 430 14.61 -33.30 2.47
C PHE A 430 15.25 -31.99 1.99
N ILE A 431 14.98 -31.57 0.75
CA ILE A 431 15.50 -30.32 0.20
C ILE A 431 14.93 -29.10 0.97
N ILE A 432 13.65 -29.09 1.32
CA ILE A 432 13.04 -28.04 2.16
C ILE A 432 13.74 -27.97 3.53
N PHE A 433 13.95 -29.12 4.18
CA PHE A 433 14.67 -29.18 5.45
C PHE A 433 16.12 -28.67 5.32
N MET A 434 16.83 -29.02 4.23
CA MET A 434 18.17 -28.49 3.94
C MET A 434 18.17 -26.97 3.67
N ILE A 435 17.17 -26.42 2.98
CA ILE A 435 17.01 -24.97 2.76
C ILE A 435 16.78 -24.24 4.10
N LEU A 436 15.94 -24.78 4.98
CA LEU A 436 15.68 -24.20 6.30
C LEU A 436 16.93 -24.25 7.20
N LEU A 437 17.66 -25.38 7.22
CA LEU A 437 18.89 -25.52 8.00
C LEU A 437 20.02 -24.63 7.44
N SER A 438 20.11 -24.49 6.12
CA SER A 438 21.05 -23.58 5.44
C SER A 438 20.73 -22.10 5.66
N SER A 439 19.45 -21.75 5.74
CA SER A 439 19.01 -20.39 6.09
C SER A 439 19.29 -20.09 7.56
N GLY A 440 18.93 -21.00 8.47
CA GLY A 440 19.16 -20.85 9.91
C GLY A 440 20.65 -20.78 10.30
N ALA A 441 21.54 -21.38 9.50
CA ALA A 441 22.99 -21.24 9.67
C ALA A 441 23.49 -19.79 9.56
N LEU A 442 22.89 -18.98 8.67
CA LEU A 442 23.26 -17.57 8.46
C LEU A 442 22.98 -16.69 9.69
N ALA A 443 21.95 -17.03 10.47
CA ALA A 443 21.57 -16.27 11.68
C ALA A 443 22.63 -16.34 12.81
N PHE A 444 23.65 -17.20 12.68
CA PHE A 444 24.80 -17.29 13.58
C PHE A 444 26.03 -16.49 13.11
N GLU A 445 25.99 -15.85 11.93
CA GLU A 445 27.06 -14.98 11.41
C GLU A 445 27.03 -13.57 12.05
N ASP A 446 26.99 -13.51 13.39
CA ASP A 446 27.01 -12.28 14.20
C ASP A 446 28.43 -11.87 14.67
N ILE A 447 28.55 -10.70 15.30
CA ILE A 447 29.82 -10.21 15.88
C ILE A 447 30.45 -11.23 16.85
N TYR A 448 29.63 -11.97 17.60
CA TYR A 448 30.09 -12.95 18.58
C TYR A 448 30.52 -14.29 17.95
N LEU A 449 30.51 -14.44 16.63
CA LEU A 449 31.01 -15.63 15.93
C LEU A 449 32.50 -15.88 16.20
N GLU A 450 33.33 -14.84 16.22
CA GLU A 450 34.79 -14.98 16.47
C GLU A 450 35.09 -15.46 17.90
N ARG A 451 34.30 -15.01 18.87
CA ARG A 451 34.31 -15.51 20.26
C ARG A 451 33.91 -16.99 20.35
N ARG A 452 33.06 -17.46 19.43
CA ARG A 452 32.48 -18.81 19.39
C ARG A 452 33.14 -19.70 18.34
N ARG A 453 34.48 -19.80 18.38
CA ARG A 453 35.33 -20.54 17.41
C ARG A 453 34.82 -21.92 16.98
N THR A 454 34.26 -22.72 17.89
CA THR A 454 33.68 -24.04 17.56
C THR A 454 32.50 -23.95 16.60
N ILE A 455 31.66 -22.91 16.73
CA ILE A 455 30.54 -22.64 15.83
C ILE A 455 31.07 -22.12 14.49
N LYS A 456 32.06 -21.21 14.48
CA LYS A 456 32.71 -20.71 13.25
C LYS A 456 33.22 -21.86 12.37
N ILE A 457 34.03 -22.76 12.94
CA ILE A 457 34.57 -23.93 12.24
C ILE A 457 33.46 -24.86 11.75
N LEU A 458 32.41 -25.08 12.56
CA LEU A 458 31.27 -25.92 12.17
C LEU A 458 30.49 -25.32 10.99
N LEU A 459 30.21 -24.02 11.01
CA LEU A 459 29.52 -23.30 9.93
C LEU A 459 30.33 -23.34 8.63
N GLU A 460 31.65 -23.14 8.69
CA GLU A 460 32.53 -23.21 7.51
C GLU A 460 32.47 -24.58 6.82
N TYR A 461 32.48 -25.69 7.57
CA TYR A 461 32.29 -27.03 6.99
C TYR A 461 30.85 -27.28 6.49
N VAL A 462 29.85 -26.78 7.22
CA VAL A 462 28.43 -26.98 6.91
C VAL A 462 28.00 -26.21 5.66
N ASP A 463 28.54 -25.01 5.42
CA ASP A 463 28.38 -24.22 4.18
C ASP A 463 28.83 -24.99 2.93
N ILE A 464 29.96 -25.70 3.03
CA ILE A 464 30.49 -26.56 1.97
C ILE A 464 29.54 -27.75 1.73
N VAL A 465 29.03 -28.39 2.78
CA VAL A 465 28.08 -29.51 2.67
C VAL A 465 26.77 -29.09 1.99
N PHE A 466 26.17 -27.96 2.37
CA PHE A 466 24.98 -27.43 1.69
C PHE A 466 25.24 -27.15 0.22
N SER A 467 26.38 -26.51 -0.09
CA SER A 467 26.77 -26.19 -1.45
C SER A 467 26.84 -27.44 -2.34
N TYR A 468 27.42 -28.54 -1.83
CA TYR A 468 27.40 -29.83 -2.55
C TYR A 468 26.00 -30.43 -2.72
N ILE A 469 25.15 -30.39 -1.67
CA ILE A 469 23.77 -30.92 -1.75
C ILE A 469 22.97 -30.19 -2.84
N PHE A 470 23.07 -28.86 -2.90
CA PHE A 470 22.32 -28.07 -3.88
C PHE A 470 22.89 -28.14 -5.30
N VAL A 471 24.21 -28.35 -5.46
CA VAL A 471 24.80 -28.69 -6.77
C VAL A 471 24.32 -30.07 -7.25
N ILE A 472 24.19 -31.07 -6.35
CA ILE A 472 23.62 -32.38 -6.69
C ILE A 472 22.14 -32.27 -7.05
N GLU A 473 21.35 -31.48 -6.31
CA GLU A 473 19.95 -31.16 -6.62
C GLU A 473 19.82 -30.55 -8.04
N MET A 474 20.69 -29.59 -8.38
CA MET A 474 20.72 -28.95 -9.70
C MET A 474 21.01 -29.97 -10.82
N PHE A 475 22.03 -30.82 -10.67
CA PHE A 475 22.33 -31.85 -11.67
C PHE A 475 21.22 -32.90 -11.82
N LEU A 476 20.57 -33.30 -10.72
CA LEU A 476 19.40 -34.18 -10.78
C LEU A 476 18.24 -33.53 -11.54
N LYS A 477 17.93 -32.25 -11.28
CA LYS A 477 16.93 -31.47 -12.02
C LYS A 477 17.27 -31.33 -13.50
N TRP A 478 18.54 -31.11 -13.86
CA TRP A 478 19.00 -31.05 -15.26
C TRP A 478 18.82 -32.38 -16.00
N VAL A 479 19.12 -33.52 -15.37
CA VAL A 479 18.93 -34.84 -15.98
C VAL A 479 17.44 -35.18 -16.09
N ALA A 480 16.65 -34.92 -15.04
CA ALA A 480 15.20 -35.14 -15.00
C ALA A 480 14.46 -34.28 -16.05
N TYR A 481 14.35 -32.97 -15.81
CA TYR A 481 13.55 -32.06 -16.64
C TYR A 481 14.19 -31.77 -17.99
N GLY A 482 15.52 -31.80 -18.08
CA GLY A 482 16.26 -31.41 -19.27
C GLY A 482 16.43 -29.90 -19.41
N TYR A 483 17.42 -29.48 -20.19
CA TYR A 483 17.81 -28.07 -20.33
C TYR A 483 16.65 -27.17 -20.81
N LYS A 484 15.84 -27.64 -21.76
CA LYS A 484 14.67 -26.91 -22.28
C LYS A 484 13.71 -26.51 -21.14
N VAL A 485 13.19 -27.49 -20.40
CA VAL A 485 12.17 -27.29 -19.36
C VAL A 485 12.76 -26.61 -18.12
N TYR A 486 14.02 -26.89 -17.78
CA TYR A 486 14.69 -26.25 -16.65
C TYR A 486 14.83 -24.74 -16.86
N PHE A 487 15.32 -24.30 -18.02
CA PHE A 487 15.59 -22.87 -18.26
C PHE A 487 14.37 -22.05 -18.70
N THR A 488 13.23 -22.66 -19.01
CA THR A 488 11.94 -21.95 -19.14
C THR A 488 11.24 -21.69 -17.82
N ASN A 489 11.61 -22.38 -16.73
CA ASN A 489 10.99 -22.21 -15.42
C ASN A 489 11.72 -21.15 -14.58
N ALA A 490 11.05 -20.04 -14.27
CA ALA A 490 11.59 -18.93 -13.48
C ALA A 490 12.09 -19.35 -12.08
N TRP A 491 11.45 -20.34 -11.45
CA TRP A 491 11.86 -20.85 -10.13
C TRP A 491 13.14 -21.67 -10.20
N CYS A 492 13.33 -22.44 -11.29
CA CYS A 492 14.61 -23.12 -11.57
C CYS A 492 15.72 -22.11 -11.86
N TRP A 493 15.41 -20.98 -12.51
CA TRP A 493 16.34 -19.86 -12.71
C TRP A 493 16.79 -19.23 -11.38
N LEU A 494 15.89 -19.06 -10.42
CA LEU A 494 16.20 -18.57 -9.07
C LEU A 494 17.09 -19.56 -8.29
N ASP A 495 16.78 -20.86 -8.33
CA ASP A 495 17.63 -21.91 -7.76
C ASP A 495 19.04 -21.87 -8.35
N PHE A 496 19.13 -21.81 -9.68
CA PHE A 496 20.37 -21.80 -10.46
C PHE A 496 21.30 -20.64 -10.06
N LEU A 497 20.80 -19.39 -10.05
CA LEU A 497 21.60 -18.22 -9.67
C LEU A 497 22.20 -18.33 -8.26
N ILE A 498 21.45 -18.86 -7.30
CA ILE A 498 21.88 -18.96 -5.89
C ILE A 498 22.93 -20.06 -5.71
N VAL A 499 22.83 -21.14 -6.49
CA VAL A 499 23.87 -22.18 -6.57
C VAL A 499 25.14 -21.62 -7.23
N ASP A 500 25.01 -20.90 -8.34
CA ASP A 500 26.16 -20.29 -9.05
C ASP A 500 26.93 -19.27 -8.20
N VAL A 501 26.23 -18.38 -7.47
CA VAL A 501 26.88 -17.44 -6.52
C VAL A 501 27.65 -18.19 -5.44
N SER A 502 27.10 -19.30 -4.94
CA SER A 502 27.78 -20.15 -3.95
C SER A 502 29.00 -20.87 -4.55
N LEU A 503 28.88 -21.38 -5.79
CA LEU A 503 29.96 -22.07 -6.52
C LEU A 503 31.12 -21.13 -6.87
N VAL A 504 30.83 -19.90 -7.31
CA VAL A 504 31.85 -18.86 -7.56
C VAL A 504 32.57 -18.49 -6.27
N SER A 505 31.85 -18.33 -5.15
CA SER A 505 32.46 -18.10 -3.83
C SER A 505 33.36 -19.26 -3.39
N LEU A 506 32.95 -20.52 -3.63
CA LEU A 506 33.74 -21.71 -3.29
C LEU A 506 35.01 -21.80 -4.15
N ALA A 507 34.88 -21.65 -5.47
CA ALA A 507 36.00 -21.70 -6.40
C ALA A 507 37.03 -20.59 -6.13
N ALA A 508 36.57 -19.37 -5.84
CA ALA A 508 37.44 -18.26 -5.47
C ALA A 508 38.25 -18.52 -4.19
N ASN A 509 37.62 -19.13 -3.17
CA ASN A 509 38.31 -19.54 -1.94
C ASN A 509 39.36 -20.62 -2.20
N ILE A 510 39.05 -21.64 -3.01
CA ILE A 510 39.98 -22.73 -3.37
C ILE A 510 41.18 -22.20 -4.18
N MET A 511 40.97 -21.22 -5.06
CA MET A 511 42.04 -20.59 -5.85
C MET A 511 42.84 -19.51 -5.11
N GLY A 512 42.49 -19.17 -3.86
CA GLY A 512 43.20 -18.16 -3.07
C GLY A 512 42.90 -16.70 -3.43
N TYR A 513 41.84 -16.42 -4.19
CA TYR A 513 41.42 -15.06 -4.57
C TYR A 513 40.42 -14.43 -3.58
N SER A 514 40.33 -14.97 -2.36
CA SER A 514 39.27 -14.73 -1.37
C SER A 514 39.15 -13.29 -0.83
N GLU A 515 40.20 -12.48 -0.94
CA GLU A 515 40.27 -11.11 -0.38
C GLU A 515 39.88 -10.01 -1.38
N LEU A 516 39.69 -10.32 -2.67
CA LEU A 516 39.31 -9.30 -3.66
C LEU A 516 37.91 -8.72 -3.32
N GLY A 517 37.79 -7.39 -3.35
CA GLY A 517 36.55 -6.66 -2.99
C GLY A 517 35.25 -7.19 -3.62
N PRO A 518 35.22 -7.56 -4.92
CA PRO A 518 34.06 -8.21 -5.53
C PRO A 518 33.70 -9.55 -4.88
N ILE A 519 34.67 -10.37 -4.50
CA ILE A 519 34.46 -11.67 -3.85
C ILE A 519 34.02 -11.50 -2.38
N LYS A 520 34.53 -10.47 -1.68
CA LYS A 520 33.98 -10.05 -0.37
C LYS A 520 32.52 -9.61 -0.49
N SER A 521 32.14 -8.97 -1.60
CA SER A 521 30.75 -8.54 -1.87
C SER A 521 29.84 -9.72 -2.29
N LEU A 522 30.33 -10.68 -3.09
CA LEU A 522 29.60 -11.91 -3.39
C LEU A 522 29.29 -12.74 -2.13
N ARG A 523 30.08 -12.58 -1.05
CA ARG A 523 29.82 -13.23 0.24
C ARG A 523 28.53 -12.72 0.91
N THR A 524 28.18 -11.44 0.80
CA THR A 524 26.93 -10.93 1.41
C THR A 524 25.68 -11.41 0.66
N LEU A 525 25.80 -11.70 -0.65
CA LEU A 525 24.71 -12.31 -1.44
C LEU A 525 24.29 -13.70 -0.96
N ARG A 526 25.04 -14.35 -0.05
CA ARG A 526 24.60 -15.56 0.67
C ARG A 526 23.30 -15.33 1.44
N ALA A 527 23.02 -14.10 1.86
CA ALA A 527 21.76 -13.69 2.47
C ALA A 527 20.52 -13.91 1.56
N LEU A 528 20.71 -14.13 0.25
CA LEU A 528 19.64 -14.46 -0.69
C LEU A 528 19.23 -15.94 -0.69
N ARG A 529 20.00 -16.84 -0.06
CA ARG A 529 19.67 -18.29 0.03
C ARG A 529 18.25 -18.62 0.52
N PRO A 530 17.66 -17.88 1.50
CA PRO A 530 16.30 -18.12 1.93
C PRO A 530 15.25 -17.91 0.83
N LEU A 531 15.54 -17.15 -0.24
CA LEU A 531 14.61 -17.00 -1.39
C LEU A 531 14.27 -18.34 -2.05
N ARG A 532 15.10 -19.38 -1.89
CA ARG A 532 14.81 -20.75 -2.35
C ARG A 532 13.60 -21.38 -1.64
N ALA A 533 13.18 -20.85 -0.50
CA ALA A 533 11.92 -21.23 0.14
C ALA A 533 10.69 -20.79 -0.70
N LEU A 534 10.80 -19.70 -1.49
CA LEU A 534 9.70 -19.18 -2.31
C LEU A 534 9.25 -20.17 -3.38
N SER A 535 10.15 -20.97 -3.95
CA SER A 535 9.79 -21.97 -4.97
C SER A 535 9.14 -23.22 -4.39
N ARG A 536 9.31 -23.45 -3.08
CA ARG A 536 8.89 -24.69 -2.39
C ARG A 536 7.59 -24.52 -1.59
N PHE A 537 7.40 -23.42 -0.86
CA PHE A 537 6.16 -23.20 -0.11
C PHE A 537 5.06 -22.61 -1.00
N GLU A 538 4.04 -23.42 -1.30
CA GLU A 538 2.91 -23.01 -2.15
C GLU A 538 2.22 -21.72 -1.71
N GLY A 539 2.05 -21.53 -0.39
CA GLY A 539 1.46 -20.30 0.17
C GLY A 539 2.23 -19.03 -0.24
N MET A 540 3.57 -19.10 -0.28
CA MET A 540 4.39 -17.99 -0.78
C MET A 540 4.33 -17.88 -2.30
N ARG A 541 4.33 -18.99 -3.06
CA ARG A 541 4.15 -18.98 -4.53
C ARG A 541 2.87 -18.25 -4.94
N VAL A 542 1.75 -18.54 -4.27
CA VAL A 542 0.45 -17.91 -4.54
C VAL A 542 0.51 -16.39 -4.32
N VAL A 543 1.08 -15.93 -3.20
CA VAL A 543 1.20 -14.49 -2.92
C VAL A 543 2.18 -13.80 -3.90
N VAL A 544 3.34 -14.41 -4.19
CA VAL A 544 4.32 -13.84 -5.14
C VAL A 544 3.72 -13.75 -6.55
N ASN A 545 2.99 -14.76 -7.02
CA ASN A 545 2.33 -14.73 -8.32
C ASN A 545 1.30 -13.58 -8.41
N ALA A 546 0.49 -13.39 -7.36
CA ALA A 546 -0.47 -12.29 -7.28
C ALA A 546 0.20 -10.90 -7.27
N LEU A 547 1.29 -10.75 -6.52
CA LEU A 547 2.08 -9.51 -6.48
C LEU A 547 2.74 -9.21 -7.84
N VAL A 548 3.35 -10.20 -8.49
CA VAL A 548 3.95 -10.06 -9.83
C VAL A 548 2.89 -9.70 -10.88
N GLY A 549 1.66 -10.21 -10.75
CA GLY A 549 0.51 -9.79 -11.57
C GLY A 549 0.11 -8.32 -11.40
N ALA A 550 0.40 -7.72 -10.24
CA ALA A 550 0.13 -6.31 -9.95
C ALA A 550 1.27 -5.36 -10.33
N VAL A 551 2.52 -5.84 -10.40
CA VAL A 551 3.72 -5.02 -10.70
C VAL A 551 3.54 -4.10 -11.93
N PRO A 552 2.97 -4.51 -13.08
CA PRO A 552 2.80 -3.62 -14.23
C PRO A 552 1.89 -2.41 -13.95
N ALA A 553 0.84 -2.59 -13.14
CA ALA A 553 -0.07 -1.51 -12.75
C ALA A 553 0.59 -0.60 -11.70
N ILE A 554 1.26 -1.20 -10.71
CA ILE A 554 2.03 -0.50 -9.67
C ILE A 554 3.13 0.36 -10.30
N PHE A 555 3.87 -0.15 -11.30
CA PHE A 555 4.93 0.60 -11.99
C PHE A 555 4.40 1.84 -12.71
N ASN A 556 3.24 1.72 -13.39
CA ASN A 556 2.61 2.86 -14.06
C ASN A 556 2.22 3.98 -13.07
N VAL A 557 1.73 3.64 -11.88
CA VAL A 557 1.43 4.63 -10.82
C VAL A 557 2.71 5.17 -10.19
N MET A 558 3.68 4.32 -9.89
CA MET A 558 4.99 4.73 -9.35
C MET A 558 5.65 5.77 -10.24
N LEU A 559 5.60 5.60 -11.57
CA LEU A 559 6.18 6.56 -12.51
C LEU A 559 5.46 7.92 -12.48
N VAL A 560 4.12 7.93 -12.36
CA VAL A 560 3.33 9.15 -12.17
C VAL A 560 3.68 9.84 -10.84
N CYS A 561 3.77 9.07 -9.75
CA CYS A 561 4.16 9.60 -8.44
C CYS A 561 5.59 10.18 -8.45
N LEU A 562 6.55 9.49 -9.10
CA LEU A 562 7.91 10.00 -9.27
C LEU A 562 7.93 11.33 -10.05
N ILE A 563 7.23 11.42 -11.19
CA ILE A 563 7.16 12.67 -11.97
C ILE A 563 6.45 13.79 -11.19
N PHE A 564 5.45 13.46 -10.37
CA PHE A 564 4.80 14.43 -9.50
C PHE A 564 5.74 14.94 -8.40
N TRP A 565 6.46 14.02 -7.73
CA TRP A 565 7.47 14.34 -6.72
C TRP A 565 8.68 15.07 -7.31
N LEU A 566 9.02 14.86 -8.59
CA LEU A 566 10.09 15.59 -9.28
C LEU A 566 9.83 17.10 -9.29
N ILE A 567 8.57 17.52 -9.46
CA ILE A 567 8.16 18.94 -9.43
C ILE A 567 8.44 19.53 -8.05
N PHE A 568 8.07 18.83 -6.98
CA PHE A 568 8.35 19.24 -5.60
C PHE A 568 9.85 19.20 -5.28
N SER A 569 10.57 18.16 -5.71
CA SER A 569 12.01 18.03 -5.44
C SER A 569 12.81 19.16 -6.09
N ILE A 570 12.57 19.49 -7.36
CA ILE A 570 13.23 20.63 -8.02
C ILE A 570 12.78 21.95 -7.39
N MET A 571 11.52 22.08 -6.95
CA MET A 571 11.06 23.26 -6.21
C MET A 571 11.77 23.41 -4.86
N GLY A 572 11.97 22.33 -4.11
CA GLY A 572 12.74 22.32 -2.85
C GLY A 572 14.21 22.66 -3.07
N VAL A 573 14.86 22.09 -4.11
CA VAL A 573 16.22 22.46 -4.53
C VAL A 573 16.33 23.97 -4.83
N ASN A 574 15.35 24.54 -5.54
CA ASN A 574 15.33 25.99 -5.84
C ASN A 574 15.13 26.89 -4.61
N LEU A 575 14.62 26.36 -3.50
CA LEU A 575 14.35 27.10 -2.25
C LEU A 575 15.44 26.92 -1.19
N PHE A 576 16.01 25.71 -1.09
CA PHE A 576 16.76 25.27 0.09
C PHE A 576 18.18 24.74 -0.19
N ALA A 577 18.58 24.56 -1.45
CA ALA A 577 19.92 24.05 -1.77
C ALA A 577 21.02 24.98 -1.24
N GLY A 578 21.97 24.42 -0.47
CA GLY A 578 23.05 25.18 0.16
C GLY A 578 22.64 26.06 1.36
N THR A 579 21.39 26.00 1.84
CA THR A 579 20.92 26.82 2.98
C THR A 579 20.83 26.06 4.31
N PHE A 580 20.93 24.73 4.31
CA PHE A 580 20.87 23.89 5.53
C PHE A 580 22.22 23.76 6.26
N TYR A 581 23.26 24.43 5.75
CA TYR A 581 24.56 24.49 6.37
C TYR A 581 24.56 25.41 7.60
N HIS A 582 25.26 25.00 8.66
CA HIS A 582 25.25 25.70 9.94
C HIS A 582 26.56 25.48 10.72
N CYS A 583 26.96 26.48 11.50
CA CYS A 583 28.13 26.43 12.38
C CYS A 583 27.74 25.79 13.72
N VAL A 584 28.43 24.72 14.11
CA VAL A 584 28.25 23.99 15.38
C VAL A 584 29.51 24.00 16.23
N ASN A 585 29.32 23.95 17.55
CA ASN A 585 30.37 23.66 18.52
C ASN A 585 30.61 22.14 18.55
N THR A 586 31.86 21.69 18.33
CA THR A 586 32.19 20.25 18.29
C THR A 586 32.23 19.59 19.68
N THR A 587 32.21 20.38 20.76
CA THR A 587 32.25 19.90 22.14
C THR A 587 30.86 19.75 22.76
N THR A 588 29.91 20.63 22.43
CA THR A 588 28.51 20.54 22.92
C THR A 588 27.53 19.99 21.87
N GLY A 589 27.89 20.03 20.59
CA GLY A 589 26.99 19.67 19.48
C GLY A 589 26.02 20.78 19.07
N GLU A 590 25.97 21.88 19.82
CA GLU A 590 24.99 22.96 19.63
C GLU A 590 25.34 23.89 18.46
N MET A 591 24.31 24.52 17.88
CA MET A 591 24.44 25.50 16.83
C MET A 591 24.76 26.90 17.40
N PHE A 592 25.74 27.60 16.82
CA PHE A 592 26.07 28.97 17.24
C PHE A 592 24.94 29.97 16.91
N THR A 593 24.71 30.94 17.80
CA THR A 593 23.81 32.06 17.55
C THR A 593 24.41 33.07 16.57
N ILE A 594 23.54 33.84 15.90
CA ILE A 594 23.93 34.77 14.84
C ILE A 594 24.79 35.94 15.35
N ASP A 595 24.61 36.32 16.61
CA ASP A 595 25.42 37.36 17.27
C ASP A 595 26.90 36.96 17.44
N VAL A 596 27.20 35.66 17.38
CA VAL A 596 28.56 35.10 17.42
C VAL A 596 29.04 34.70 16.03
N VAL A 597 28.17 34.10 15.21
CA VAL A 597 28.48 33.66 13.83
C VAL A 597 27.28 33.92 12.91
N ASN A 598 27.38 34.91 12.02
CA ASN A 598 26.34 35.24 11.05
C ASN A 598 26.63 34.62 9.67
N ASN A 599 27.87 34.24 9.36
CA ASN A 599 28.24 33.64 8.07
C ASN A 599 29.38 32.61 8.13
N TYR A 600 29.52 31.87 7.02
CA TYR A 600 30.56 30.86 6.79
C TYR A 600 31.99 31.37 7.02
N SER A 601 32.30 32.60 6.61
CA SER A 601 33.64 33.20 6.80
C SER A 601 33.98 33.46 8.27
N GLU A 602 32.99 33.82 9.10
CA GLU A 602 33.15 33.97 10.55
C GLU A 602 33.32 32.59 11.22
N CYS A 603 32.53 31.59 10.83
CA CYS A 603 32.70 30.21 11.30
C CYS A 603 34.12 29.68 10.98
N MET A 604 34.61 29.93 9.76
CA MET A 604 35.96 29.56 9.33
C MET A 604 37.07 30.38 10.00
N ALA A 605 36.81 31.61 10.43
CA ALA A 605 37.76 32.37 11.25
C ALA A 605 37.90 31.77 12.66
N LEU A 606 36.82 31.22 13.23
CA LEU A 606 36.83 30.54 14.53
C LEU A 606 37.42 29.12 14.50
N MET A 607 37.50 28.49 13.32
CA MET A 607 38.00 27.12 13.14
C MET A 607 39.42 26.88 13.71
N HIS A 608 40.24 27.94 13.88
CA HIS A 608 41.57 27.85 14.50
C HIS A 608 41.55 27.32 15.95
N THR A 609 40.40 27.34 16.62
CA THR A 609 40.18 26.74 17.95
C THR A 609 40.12 25.21 17.93
N ASN A 610 39.77 24.61 16.78
CA ASN A 610 39.33 23.22 16.60
C ASN A 610 38.01 22.83 17.32
N GLU A 611 37.37 23.77 18.02
CA GLU A 611 36.10 23.57 18.74
C GLU A 611 34.87 23.89 17.88
N VAL A 612 35.07 24.22 16.60
CA VAL A 612 34.05 24.78 15.70
C VAL A 612 34.06 24.08 14.34
N ARG A 613 32.87 23.73 13.82
CA ARG A 613 32.68 23.08 12.51
C ARG A 613 31.53 23.70 11.74
N TRP A 614 31.72 23.92 10.44
CA TRP A 614 30.62 24.17 9.50
C TRP A 614 30.05 22.82 9.03
N ALA A 615 28.87 22.47 9.54
CA ALA A 615 28.15 21.23 9.27
C ALA A 615 27.03 21.43 8.23
N ASN A 616 26.39 20.34 7.82
CA ASN A 616 25.20 20.32 6.96
C ASN A 616 24.26 19.21 7.43
N VAL A 617 22.95 19.40 7.29
CA VAL A 617 21.95 18.36 7.56
C VAL A 617 22.13 17.23 6.55
N ARG A 618 22.07 15.96 7.01
CA ARG A 618 22.38 14.77 6.19
C ARG A 618 21.39 14.57 5.05
N VAL A 619 20.10 14.65 5.36
CA VAL A 619 19.00 14.56 4.39
C VAL A 619 18.55 15.99 4.07
N ASN A 620 18.76 16.41 2.82
CA ASN A 620 18.62 17.81 2.42
C ASN A 620 18.24 17.98 0.94
N TYR A 621 18.08 19.23 0.51
CA TYR A 621 17.74 19.60 -0.87
C TYR A 621 18.93 20.06 -1.72
N ASP A 622 20.18 19.70 -1.40
CA ASP A 622 21.36 20.10 -2.20
C ASP A 622 21.36 19.48 -3.61
N ASN A 623 20.67 18.36 -3.80
CA ASN A 623 20.52 17.67 -5.09
C ASN A 623 19.10 17.10 -5.20
N VAL A 624 18.56 16.99 -6.42
CA VAL A 624 17.22 16.42 -6.69
C VAL A 624 17.06 15.00 -6.09
N GLY A 625 18.12 14.19 -6.07
CA GLY A 625 18.11 12.85 -5.45
C GLY A 625 17.95 12.89 -3.93
N MET A 626 18.67 13.78 -3.24
CA MET A 626 18.51 13.98 -1.79
C MET A 626 17.17 14.67 -1.47
N GLY A 627 16.67 15.51 -2.39
CA GLY A 627 15.32 16.06 -2.33
C GLY A 627 14.23 14.98 -2.42
N TYR A 628 14.41 13.90 -3.19
CA TYR A 628 13.50 12.75 -3.16
C TYR A 628 13.53 12.03 -1.80
N LEU A 629 14.69 11.82 -1.19
CA LEU A 629 14.81 11.22 0.15
C LEU A 629 14.17 12.11 1.23
N SER A 630 14.37 13.43 1.11
CA SER A 630 13.74 14.44 1.97
C SER A 630 12.21 14.41 1.87
N LEU A 631 11.68 14.32 0.64
CA LEU A 631 10.24 14.21 0.40
C LEU A 631 9.68 12.85 0.83
N LEU A 632 10.46 11.77 0.75
CA LEU A 632 10.07 10.46 1.27
C LEU A 632 9.87 10.53 2.80
N GLN A 633 10.83 11.09 3.53
CA GLN A 633 10.73 11.35 4.98
C GLN A 633 9.47 12.17 5.33
N VAL A 634 9.24 13.28 4.64
CA VAL A 634 8.02 14.10 4.81
C VAL A 634 6.73 13.32 4.48
N SER A 635 6.73 12.46 3.46
CA SER A 635 5.55 11.67 3.07
C SER A 635 5.22 10.52 4.03
N THR A 636 6.21 10.02 4.77
CA THR A 636 6.05 8.96 5.79
C THR A 636 5.87 9.52 7.21
N PHE A 637 5.92 10.85 7.38
CA PHE A 637 5.94 11.53 8.68
C PHE A 637 7.05 11.02 9.61
N LYS A 638 8.28 10.83 9.11
CA LYS A 638 9.47 10.39 9.88
C LYS A 638 10.70 11.12 9.36
N GLY A 639 11.58 11.62 10.22
CA GLY A 639 12.66 12.57 9.89
C GLY A 639 12.18 13.96 9.45
N TRP A 640 10.88 14.10 9.15
CA TRP A 640 10.26 15.29 8.57
C TRP A 640 10.47 16.57 9.39
N MET A 641 10.59 16.45 10.70
CA MET A 641 10.84 17.57 11.61
C MET A 641 12.17 18.27 11.39
N GLU A 642 13.27 17.52 11.28
CA GLU A 642 14.61 18.11 11.09
C GLU A 642 14.69 18.89 9.78
N ILE A 643 14.12 18.32 8.72
CA ILE A 643 14.00 18.95 7.40
C ILE A 643 13.17 20.24 7.49
N MET A 644 12.05 20.22 8.21
CA MET A 644 11.15 21.37 8.35
C MET A 644 11.76 22.49 9.20
N TYR A 645 12.45 22.17 10.29
CA TYR A 645 13.16 23.15 11.11
C TYR A 645 14.30 23.81 10.31
N ALA A 646 15.13 23.01 9.63
CA ALA A 646 16.21 23.53 8.78
C ALA A 646 15.69 24.40 7.61
N ALA A 647 14.52 24.07 7.06
CA ALA A 647 13.87 24.88 6.02
C ALA A 647 13.26 26.18 6.54
N VAL A 648 12.67 26.18 7.73
CA VAL A 648 12.04 27.36 8.36
C VAL A 648 13.08 28.32 8.94
N ASP A 649 14.22 27.80 9.40
CA ASP A 649 15.33 28.63 9.86
C ASP A 649 16.25 29.11 8.72
N SER A 650 16.03 28.64 7.50
CA SER A 650 16.89 28.94 6.35
C SER A 650 16.95 30.43 5.99
N ARG A 651 18.15 30.90 5.63
CA ARG A 651 18.44 32.28 5.16
C ARG A 651 19.00 32.23 3.73
N LYS A 652 20.14 32.89 3.46
CA LYS A 652 20.83 32.79 2.15
C LYS A 652 22.01 31.82 2.24
N VAL A 653 22.40 31.24 1.11
CA VAL A 653 23.54 30.32 0.99
C VAL A 653 24.79 30.95 1.62
N GLY A 654 25.43 30.23 2.55
CA GLY A 654 26.63 30.69 3.28
C GLY A 654 26.39 31.63 4.47
N GLN A 655 25.12 31.91 4.83
CA GLN A 655 24.75 32.56 6.09
C GLN A 655 24.37 31.52 7.14
N GLN A 656 24.58 31.83 8.42
CA GLN A 656 24.06 31.02 9.53
C GLN A 656 22.52 31.08 9.53
N PRO A 657 21.80 29.96 9.69
CA PRO A 657 20.35 29.95 9.84
C PRO A 657 19.91 30.64 11.14
N SER A 658 18.63 31.02 11.21
CA SER A 658 18.03 31.78 12.31
C SER A 658 16.70 31.16 12.70
N TYR A 659 16.45 30.96 14.00
CA TYR A 659 15.15 30.50 14.50
C TYR A 659 13.98 31.25 13.83
N GLU A 660 13.13 30.50 13.12
CA GLU A 660 11.91 30.94 12.43
C GLU A 660 12.01 32.14 11.45
N ALA A 661 13.20 32.47 10.94
CA ALA A 661 13.37 33.60 10.01
C ALA A 661 12.56 33.49 8.70
N ASN A 662 12.13 32.28 8.32
CA ASN A 662 11.32 32.02 7.14
C ASN A 662 10.09 31.15 7.46
N LEU A 663 9.37 31.49 8.53
CA LEU A 663 8.17 30.81 9.06
C LEU A 663 7.19 30.26 8.01
N TYR A 664 6.93 31.01 6.92
CA TYR A 664 5.99 30.58 5.89
C TYR A 664 6.45 29.37 5.06
N MET A 665 7.70 28.90 5.19
CA MET A 665 8.18 27.67 4.53
C MET A 665 7.45 26.42 5.02
N TYR A 666 6.84 26.42 6.22
CA TYR A 666 5.91 25.37 6.63
C TYR A 666 4.81 25.09 5.60
N VAL A 667 4.37 26.10 4.83
CA VAL A 667 3.33 25.98 3.80
C VAL A 667 3.78 25.09 2.63
N TYR A 668 5.08 25.07 2.28
CA TYR A 668 5.60 24.16 1.24
C TYR A 668 5.37 22.70 1.62
N PHE A 669 5.63 22.33 2.88
CA PHE A 669 5.44 20.97 3.39
C PHE A 669 3.96 20.61 3.53
N VAL A 670 3.12 21.52 4.02
CA VAL A 670 1.65 21.31 4.07
C VAL A 670 1.08 21.05 2.66
N ILE A 671 1.48 21.82 1.65
CA ILE A 671 1.07 21.61 0.25
C ILE A 671 1.59 20.25 -0.27
N PHE A 672 2.85 19.89 0.00
CA PHE A 672 3.38 18.59 -0.41
C PHE A 672 2.68 17.41 0.29
N ILE A 673 2.33 17.51 1.56
CA ILE A 673 1.62 16.44 2.27
C ILE A 673 0.22 16.24 1.66
N ILE A 674 -0.52 17.32 1.38
CA ILE A 674 -1.84 17.25 0.73
C ILE A 674 -1.74 16.66 -0.69
N PHE A 675 -0.87 17.20 -1.55
CA PHE A 675 -0.82 16.80 -2.96
C PHE A 675 0.08 15.60 -3.24
N GLY A 676 1.28 15.60 -2.66
CA GLY A 676 2.32 14.59 -2.88
C GLY A 676 2.17 13.34 -2.01
N SER A 677 1.38 13.37 -0.92
CA SER A 677 1.15 12.20 -0.05
C SER A 677 -0.31 11.75 -0.03
N PHE A 678 -1.27 12.63 0.31
CA PHE A 678 -2.69 12.22 0.40
C PHE A 678 -3.28 11.85 -0.98
N PHE A 679 -3.13 12.69 -2.01
CA PHE A 679 -3.66 12.37 -3.36
C PHE A 679 -2.90 11.24 -4.08
N THR A 680 -1.60 11.07 -3.85
CA THR A 680 -0.82 9.97 -4.44
C THR A 680 -1.17 8.62 -3.80
N LEU A 681 -1.36 8.58 -2.48
CA LEU A 681 -1.80 7.38 -1.74
C LEU A 681 -3.23 6.97 -2.15
N ASN A 682 -4.14 7.93 -2.36
CA ASN A 682 -5.45 7.68 -2.97
C ASN A 682 -5.33 6.96 -4.34
N LEU A 683 -4.53 7.51 -5.27
CA LEU A 683 -4.31 6.91 -6.59
C LEU A 683 -3.69 5.51 -6.50
N PHE A 684 -2.70 5.32 -5.62
CA PHE A 684 -1.99 4.07 -5.43
C PHE A 684 -2.90 2.96 -4.88
N ILE A 685 -3.67 3.24 -3.82
CA ILE A 685 -4.66 2.28 -3.28
C ILE A 685 -5.78 2.02 -4.30
N GLY A 686 -6.23 3.05 -5.03
CA GLY A 686 -7.21 2.91 -6.11
C GLY A 686 -6.80 1.86 -7.14
N VAL A 687 -5.68 2.08 -7.83
CA VAL A 687 -5.20 1.18 -8.89
C VAL A 687 -4.85 -0.23 -8.37
N ILE A 688 -4.39 -0.35 -7.11
CA ILE A 688 -4.13 -1.66 -6.50
C ILE A 688 -5.42 -2.44 -6.23
N ILE A 689 -6.47 -1.79 -5.71
CA ILE A 689 -7.77 -2.44 -5.46
C ILE A 689 -8.42 -2.87 -6.78
N ASP A 690 -8.41 -2.02 -7.82
CA ASP A 690 -8.91 -2.42 -9.14
C ASP A 690 -8.11 -3.60 -9.71
N ASN A 691 -6.77 -3.55 -9.67
CA ASN A 691 -5.94 -4.65 -10.17
C ASN A 691 -6.23 -5.96 -9.44
N PHE A 692 -6.36 -5.95 -8.10
CA PHE A 692 -6.74 -7.16 -7.35
C PHE A 692 -8.17 -7.62 -7.63
N ASN A 693 -9.12 -6.73 -7.91
CA ASN A 693 -10.46 -7.14 -8.39
C ASN A 693 -10.40 -7.78 -9.77
N GLN A 694 -9.60 -7.24 -10.71
CA GLN A 694 -9.36 -7.87 -12.01
C GLN A 694 -8.69 -9.24 -11.87
N GLN A 695 -7.69 -9.38 -10.99
CA GLN A 695 -7.03 -10.67 -10.72
C GLN A 695 -8.00 -11.68 -10.09
N LYS A 696 -8.76 -11.29 -9.07
CA LYS A 696 -9.82 -12.08 -8.42
C LYS A 696 -10.80 -12.65 -9.45
N ASN A 697 -11.26 -11.82 -10.39
CA ASN A 697 -12.19 -12.23 -11.44
C ASN A 697 -11.53 -13.18 -12.45
N LYS A 698 -10.27 -12.94 -12.84
CA LYS A 698 -9.50 -13.81 -13.77
C LYS A 698 -9.11 -15.17 -13.15
N MET A 699 -8.89 -15.24 -11.84
CA MET A 699 -8.44 -16.44 -11.11
C MET A 699 -9.58 -17.24 -10.46
N GLY A 700 -10.85 -16.94 -10.75
CA GLY A 700 -11.99 -17.66 -10.15
C GLY A 700 -12.16 -17.44 -8.65
N GLY A 701 -11.79 -16.27 -8.13
CA GLY A 701 -12.00 -15.89 -6.73
C GLY A 701 -10.72 -15.74 -5.91
N ALA A 702 -10.47 -16.65 -4.97
CA ALA A 702 -9.51 -16.46 -3.89
C ALA A 702 -8.04 -16.43 -4.36
N CYS A 703 -7.48 -15.22 -4.45
CA CYS A 703 -6.15 -14.90 -4.99
C CYS A 703 -4.97 -15.23 -4.05
N PHE A 704 -5.18 -15.25 -2.72
CA PHE A 704 -4.11 -15.41 -1.71
C PHE A 704 -4.14 -16.74 -0.92
N MET A 705 -4.87 -17.76 -1.38
CA MET A 705 -5.01 -19.05 -0.68
C MET A 705 -4.67 -20.24 -1.57
N THR A 706 -3.99 -21.25 -1.01
CA THR A 706 -3.76 -22.54 -1.68
C THR A 706 -5.07 -23.35 -1.78
N GLU A 707 -5.08 -24.41 -2.58
CA GLU A 707 -6.30 -25.22 -2.76
C GLU A 707 -6.73 -25.96 -1.49
N GLU A 708 -5.78 -26.38 -0.64
CA GLU A 708 -6.08 -26.94 0.68
C GLU A 708 -6.67 -25.89 1.62
N GLN A 709 -6.14 -24.67 1.60
CA GLN A 709 -6.66 -23.56 2.40
C GLN A 709 -8.07 -23.16 1.96
N LYS A 710 -8.40 -23.24 0.65
CA LYS A 710 -9.77 -23.07 0.14
C LYS A 710 -10.71 -24.14 0.71
N LYS A 711 -10.31 -25.43 0.69
CA LYS A 711 -11.08 -26.54 1.29
C LYS A 711 -11.32 -26.33 2.80
N TYR A 712 -10.33 -25.83 3.53
CA TYR A 712 -10.45 -25.46 4.95
C TYR A 712 -11.42 -24.28 5.15
N TYR A 713 -11.26 -23.20 4.38
CA TYR A 713 -12.14 -22.03 4.40
C TYR A 713 -13.60 -22.39 4.14
N ASP A 714 -13.89 -23.27 3.19
CA ASP A 714 -15.27 -23.72 2.92
C ASP A 714 -15.86 -24.57 4.05
N ALA A 715 -15.06 -25.42 4.71
CA ALA A 715 -15.49 -26.14 5.90
C ALA A 715 -15.80 -25.17 7.06
N MET A 716 -15.03 -24.08 7.16
CA MET A 716 -15.19 -23.01 8.15
C MET A 716 -16.43 -22.14 7.88
N LYS A 717 -16.70 -21.77 6.61
CA LYS A 717 -17.94 -21.10 6.17
C LYS A 717 -19.17 -21.96 6.49
N LYS A 718 -19.09 -23.28 6.25
CA LYS A 718 -20.14 -24.26 6.61
C LYS A 718 -20.34 -24.41 8.13
N LEU A 719 -19.32 -24.15 8.95
CA LEU A 719 -19.45 -24.14 10.41
C LEU A 719 -20.17 -22.87 10.91
N GLY A 720 -19.90 -21.71 10.32
CA GLY A 720 -20.61 -20.46 10.62
C GLY A 720 -22.09 -20.53 10.26
N ASN A 721 -22.42 -21.05 9.07
CA ASN A 721 -23.80 -21.13 8.55
C ASN A 721 -24.58 -22.37 9.08
N LYS A 722 -24.14 -22.97 10.19
CA LYS A 722 -24.73 -24.21 10.71
C LYS A 722 -26.04 -23.94 11.46
N LYS A 723 -27.12 -24.57 11.01
CA LYS A 723 -28.45 -24.53 11.67
C LYS A 723 -28.33 -24.86 13.18
N PRO A 724 -29.17 -24.24 14.05
CA PRO A 724 -29.09 -24.44 15.49
C PRO A 724 -29.20 -25.92 15.86
N ALA A 725 -28.44 -26.32 16.88
CA ALA A 725 -28.46 -27.70 17.38
C ALA A 725 -29.84 -28.04 17.97
N LYS A 726 -30.26 -29.30 17.82
CA LYS A 726 -31.46 -29.80 18.51
C LYS A 726 -31.33 -29.55 20.02
N PRO A 727 -32.41 -29.16 20.72
CA PRO A 727 -32.36 -28.90 22.16
C PRO A 727 -31.85 -30.14 22.92
N ILE A 728 -30.96 -29.90 23.89
CA ILE A 728 -30.32 -30.96 24.65
C ILE A 728 -31.37 -31.68 25.51
N PRO A 729 -31.45 -33.03 25.48
CA PRO A 729 -32.46 -33.75 26.24
C PRO A 729 -32.25 -33.60 27.75
N LYS A 730 -33.29 -33.16 28.47
CA LYS A 730 -33.29 -32.97 29.92
C LYS A 730 -32.92 -34.27 30.65
N PRO A 731 -32.01 -34.25 31.64
CA PRO A 731 -31.61 -35.46 32.37
C PRO A 731 -32.75 -36.01 33.24
N ALA A 732 -33.06 -37.30 33.11
CA ALA A 732 -34.22 -37.97 33.71
C ALA A 732 -34.25 -38.07 35.26
N GLY A 733 -33.18 -37.65 35.96
CA GLY A 733 -33.15 -37.68 37.43
C GLY A 733 -33.67 -36.36 38.02
N LYS A 734 -34.53 -36.41 39.05
CA LYS A 734 -35.18 -35.22 39.64
C LYS A 734 -34.20 -34.09 39.99
N ILE A 735 -33.08 -34.40 40.65
CA ILE A 735 -32.07 -33.40 41.06
C ILE A 735 -31.34 -32.81 39.82
N PRO A 736 -30.70 -33.60 38.93
CA PRO A 736 -30.14 -33.08 37.68
C PRO A 736 -31.13 -32.30 36.80
N GLY A 737 -32.41 -32.73 36.76
CA GLY A 737 -33.46 -32.06 36.00
C GLY A 737 -33.78 -30.66 36.53
N LEU A 738 -33.85 -30.49 37.86
CA LEU A 738 -34.06 -29.19 38.49
C LEU A 738 -32.85 -28.27 38.33
N VAL A 739 -31.62 -28.81 38.38
CA VAL A 739 -30.38 -28.05 38.10
C VAL A 739 -30.32 -27.63 36.63
N TYR A 740 -30.77 -28.47 35.70
CA TYR A 740 -30.93 -28.12 34.29
C TYR A 740 -31.96 -26.98 34.12
N ASP A 741 -33.14 -27.09 34.73
CA ASP A 741 -34.20 -26.07 34.65
C ASP A 741 -33.75 -24.70 35.17
N PHE A 742 -32.90 -24.66 36.19
CA PHE A 742 -32.32 -23.42 36.72
C PHE A 742 -31.28 -22.80 35.78
N ILE A 743 -30.35 -23.60 35.25
CA ILE A 743 -29.26 -23.13 34.38
C ILE A 743 -29.77 -22.70 33.00
N SER A 744 -30.85 -23.31 32.51
CA SER A 744 -31.49 -22.95 31.24
C SER A 744 -32.28 -21.63 31.29
N GLN A 745 -32.41 -20.98 32.46
CA GLN A 745 -33.04 -19.66 32.55
C GLN A 745 -32.10 -18.57 32.03
N GLN A 746 -32.60 -17.69 31.17
CA GLN A 746 -31.86 -16.53 30.65
C GLN A 746 -31.34 -15.61 31.78
N LEU A 747 -32.06 -15.53 32.91
CA LEU A 747 -31.63 -14.81 34.12
C LEU A 747 -30.29 -15.34 34.68
N PHE A 748 -30.01 -16.64 34.57
CA PHE A 748 -28.76 -17.23 35.04
C PHE A 748 -27.57 -16.78 34.18
N ASP A 749 -27.67 -16.88 32.84
CA ASP A 749 -26.60 -16.44 31.94
C ASP A 749 -26.42 -14.90 31.98
N ILE A 750 -27.49 -14.11 32.19
CA ILE A 750 -27.39 -12.65 32.46
C ILE A 750 -26.64 -12.37 33.77
N PHE A 751 -26.98 -13.07 34.86
CA PHE A 751 -26.32 -12.90 36.16
C PHE A 751 -24.81 -13.21 36.09
N ILE A 752 -24.44 -14.28 35.38
CA ILE A 752 -23.03 -14.60 35.12
C ILE A 752 -22.34 -13.51 34.30
N MET A 753 -22.98 -12.94 33.28
CA MET A 753 -22.39 -11.84 32.49
C MET A 753 -22.14 -10.59 33.35
N VAL A 754 -23.07 -10.22 34.23
CA VAL A 754 -22.86 -9.13 35.20
C VAL A 754 -21.67 -9.40 36.11
N LEU A 755 -21.51 -10.64 36.60
CA LEU A 755 -20.35 -11.03 37.42
C LEU A 755 -19.03 -10.99 36.65
N ILE A 756 -19.01 -11.31 35.35
CA ILE A 756 -17.80 -11.17 34.51
C ILE A 756 -17.45 -9.69 34.34
N CYS A 757 -18.42 -8.81 34.09
CA CYS A 757 -18.21 -7.36 34.06
C CYS A 757 -17.67 -6.82 35.40
N LEU A 758 -18.20 -7.29 36.53
CA LEU A 758 -17.68 -6.93 37.85
C LEU A 758 -16.24 -7.44 38.07
N ASN A 759 -15.90 -8.66 37.63
CA ASN A 759 -14.51 -9.13 37.74
C ASN A 759 -13.55 -8.33 36.84
N MET A 760 -13.99 -7.91 35.65
CA MET A 760 -13.23 -6.99 34.78
C MET A 760 -12.97 -5.66 35.50
N VAL A 761 -13.97 -5.04 36.13
CA VAL A 761 -13.77 -3.80 36.92
C VAL A 761 -12.77 -4.03 38.06
N THR A 762 -12.81 -5.16 38.77
CA THR A 762 -11.81 -5.44 39.82
C THR A 762 -10.39 -5.62 39.29
N MET A 763 -10.19 -5.98 38.02
CA MET A 763 -8.87 -5.99 37.37
C MET A 763 -8.44 -4.58 36.91
N MET A 764 -9.37 -3.67 36.63
CA MET A 764 -9.08 -2.28 36.25
C MET A 764 -8.72 -1.38 37.45
N VAL A 765 -8.95 -1.85 38.67
CA VAL A 765 -8.61 -1.15 39.94
C VAL A 765 -7.22 -1.53 40.46
N GLU A 766 -6.52 -2.46 39.80
CA GLU A 766 -5.11 -2.76 40.11
C GLU A 766 -4.19 -1.63 39.63
N GLU A 767 -3.45 -1.05 40.56
CA GLU A 767 -2.49 0.05 40.34
C GLU A 767 -1.08 -0.43 40.74
N ASP A 768 -0.05 0.27 40.23
CA ASP A 768 1.33 0.10 40.72
C ASP A 768 1.49 0.80 42.09
N ASP A 769 2.42 0.32 42.93
CA ASP A 769 2.65 0.80 44.31
C ASP A 769 1.40 0.91 45.23
N GLN A 770 0.34 0.15 44.93
CA GLN A 770 -0.87 0.07 45.75
C GLN A 770 -0.63 -0.54 47.15
N SER A 771 -1.43 -0.14 48.15
CA SER A 771 -1.26 -0.61 49.53
C SER A 771 -1.45 -2.13 49.68
N GLN A 772 -0.80 -2.70 50.70
CA GLN A 772 -0.94 -4.13 51.03
C GLN A 772 -2.40 -4.49 51.35
N GLU A 773 -3.14 -3.61 52.03
CA GLU A 773 -4.57 -3.83 52.33
C GLU A 773 -5.43 -3.90 51.06
N LYS A 774 -5.16 -3.01 50.08
CA LYS A 774 -5.83 -3.04 48.77
C LYS A 774 -5.47 -4.32 48.00
N THR A 775 -4.20 -4.72 48.02
CA THR A 775 -3.70 -5.96 47.42
C THR A 775 -4.38 -7.20 48.02
N ASP A 776 -4.40 -7.31 49.35
CA ASP A 776 -5.05 -8.40 50.09
C ASP A 776 -6.56 -8.46 49.86
N MET A 777 -7.22 -7.30 49.76
CA MET A 777 -8.65 -7.19 49.47
C MET A 777 -8.95 -7.65 48.04
N LEU A 778 -8.19 -7.19 47.04
CA LEU A 778 -8.32 -7.62 45.64
C LEU A 778 -8.01 -9.10 45.47
N ALA A 779 -7.05 -9.67 46.22
CA ALA A 779 -6.77 -11.10 46.24
C ALA A 779 -7.97 -11.91 46.77
N LYS A 780 -8.57 -11.50 47.89
CA LYS A 780 -9.78 -12.13 48.47
C LYS A 780 -10.97 -12.06 47.50
N ILE A 781 -11.20 -10.92 46.87
CA ILE A 781 -12.27 -10.72 45.89
C ILE A 781 -12.05 -11.59 44.64
N ASN A 782 -10.82 -11.66 44.11
CA ASN A 782 -10.48 -12.56 43.00
C ASN A 782 -10.69 -14.03 43.37
N GLY A 783 -10.40 -14.44 44.61
CA GLY A 783 -10.71 -15.77 45.13
C GLY A 783 -12.21 -16.09 45.09
N VAL A 784 -13.06 -15.15 45.51
CA VAL A 784 -14.53 -15.30 45.42
C VAL A 784 -14.98 -15.50 43.96
N PHE A 785 -14.48 -14.70 43.01
CA PHE A 785 -14.80 -14.89 41.59
C PHE A 785 -14.37 -16.26 41.06
N ILE A 786 -13.19 -16.76 41.45
CA ILE A 786 -12.75 -18.13 41.08
C ILE A 786 -13.73 -19.17 41.58
N VAL A 787 -14.17 -19.08 42.85
CA VAL A 787 -15.16 -20.02 43.42
C VAL A 787 -16.49 -19.94 42.68
N VAL A 788 -16.98 -18.73 42.36
CA VAL A 788 -18.26 -18.55 41.65
C VAL A 788 -18.20 -19.13 40.23
N PHE A 789 -17.20 -18.79 39.41
CA PHE A 789 -17.07 -19.35 38.05
C PHE A 789 -16.76 -20.86 38.06
N SER A 790 -16.06 -21.37 39.08
CA SER A 790 -15.91 -22.81 39.27
C SER A 790 -17.25 -23.48 39.56
N SER A 791 -18.07 -22.89 40.43
CA SER A 791 -19.41 -23.41 40.74
C SER A 791 -20.35 -23.38 39.54
N GLU A 792 -20.30 -22.32 38.73
CA GLU A 792 -21.03 -22.20 37.46
C GLU A 792 -20.67 -23.35 36.51
N CYS A 793 -19.37 -23.57 36.30
CA CYS A 793 -18.87 -24.61 35.40
C CYS A 793 -19.24 -26.02 35.89
N LEU A 794 -19.12 -26.29 37.20
CA LEU A 794 -19.54 -27.56 37.81
C LEU A 794 -21.05 -27.79 37.67
N LEU A 795 -21.87 -26.75 37.90
CA LEU A 795 -23.32 -26.81 37.72
C LEU A 795 -23.69 -27.10 36.25
N LYS A 796 -23.09 -26.37 35.29
CA LYS A 796 -23.28 -26.60 33.85
C LYS A 796 -22.85 -28.02 33.43
N MET A 797 -21.77 -28.55 34.00
CA MET A 797 -21.31 -29.93 33.75
C MET A 797 -22.26 -30.98 34.35
N ILE A 798 -22.85 -30.75 35.53
CA ILE A 798 -23.81 -31.68 36.17
C ILE A 798 -25.13 -31.75 35.38
N ALA A 799 -25.63 -30.62 34.89
CA ALA A 799 -26.85 -30.55 34.08
C ALA A 799 -26.67 -31.15 32.67
N LEU A 800 -25.64 -30.70 31.95
CA LEU A 800 -25.45 -31.05 30.53
C LEU A 800 -24.68 -32.37 30.33
N ARG A 801 -23.94 -32.85 31.33
CA ARG A 801 -23.17 -34.10 31.29
C ARG A 801 -22.26 -34.17 30.05
N GLN A 802 -22.41 -35.19 29.21
CA GLN A 802 -21.63 -35.33 27.97
C GLN A 802 -21.87 -34.20 26.97
N TYR A 803 -23.07 -33.59 26.95
CA TYR A 803 -23.39 -32.45 26.09
C TYR A 803 -22.70 -31.13 26.52
N PHE A 804 -22.08 -31.10 27.71
CA PHE A 804 -21.24 -29.98 28.11
C PHE A 804 -20.10 -29.76 27.10
N PHE A 805 -19.38 -30.84 26.75
CA PHE A 805 -18.21 -30.80 25.87
C PHE A 805 -18.56 -30.66 24.38
N THR A 806 -19.83 -30.80 23.98
CA THR A 806 -20.25 -30.58 22.58
C THR A 806 -20.39 -29.10 22.22
N ILE A 807 -20.41 -28.19 23.20
CA ILE A 807 -20.53 -26.75 23.00
C ILE A 807 -19.14 -26.12 23.20
N GLY A 808 -18.52 -25.62 22.12
CA GLY A 808 -17.17 -25.04 22.17
C GLY A 808 -17.01 -23.90 23.19
N TRP A 809 -18.05 -23.08 23.39
CA TRP A 809 -18.07 -22.04 24.44
C TRP A 809 -17.97 -22.61 25.85
N ASN A 810 -18.56 -23.77 26.14
CA ASN A 810 -18.47 -24.41 27.46
C ASN A 810 -17.11 -25.09 27.65
N VAL A 811 -16.50 -25.62 26.58
CA VAL A 811 -15.12 -26.14 26.60
C VAL A 811 -14.12 -25.02 26.88
N PHE A 812 -14.27 -23.86 26.23
CA PHE A 812 -13.50 -22.66 26.53
C PHE A 812 -13.70 -22.20 27.99
N ASP A 813 -14.95 -22.17 28.46
CA ASP A 813 -15.31 -21.80 29.83
C ASP A 813 -14.56 -22.64 30.88
N PHE A 814 -14.54 -23.95 30.68
CA PHE A 814 -13.85 -24.96 31.50
C PHE A 814 -12.32 -24.80 31.49
N ILE A 815 -11.72 -24.53 30.32
CA ILE A 815 -10.27 -24.25 30.21
C ILE A 815 -9.90 -22.98 31.02
N VAL A 816 -10.73 -21.93 30.95
CA VAL A 816 -10.54 -20.70 31.72
C VAL A 816 -10.69 -20.93 33.23
N VAL A 817 -11.57 -21.84 33.67
CA VAL A 817 -11.65 -22.26 35.09
C VAL A 817 -10.40 -23.01 35.51
N ILE A 818 -9.93 -23.99 34.72
CA ILE A 818 -8.73 -24.77 35.03
C ILE A 818 -7.52 -23.85 35.20
N PHE A 819 -7.26 -22.93 34.26
CA PHE A 819 -6.17 -21.97 34.41
C PHE A 819 -6.39 -21.00 35.57
N SER A 820 -7.63 -20.61 35.88
CA SER A 820 -7.94 -19.76 37.04
C SER A 820 -7.65 -20.45 38.38
N VAL A 821 -7.92 -21.74 38.52
CA VAL A 821 -7.57 -22.52 39.72
C VAL A 821 -6.07 -22.83 39.75
N ALA A 822 -5.48 -23.22 38.62
CA ALA A 822 -4.05 -23.51 38.54
C ALA A 822 -3.19 -22.28 38.87
N SER A 823 -3.55 -21.09 38.38
CA SER A 823 -2.82 -19.84 38.67
C SER A 823 -2.85 -19.46 40.16
N MET A 824 -3.91 -19.82 40.90
CA MET A 824 -3.96 -19.67 42.35
C MET A 824 -3.02 -20.66 43.05
N LEU A 825 -3.12 -21.96 42.74
CA LEU A 825 -2.26 -23.00 43.33
C LEU A 825 -0.77 -22.80 43.02
N VAL A 826 -0.44 -22.24 41.86
CA VAL A 826 0.94 -21.94 41.45
C VAL A 826 1.52 -20.75 42.22
N ALA A 827 0.72 -19.83 42.76
CA ALA A 827 1.22 -18.74 43.60
C ALA A 827 1.86 -19.29 44.89
N ASP A 828 1.12 -20.11 45.64
CA ASP A 828 1.56 -20.76 46.88
C ASP A 828 2.83 -21.64 46.66
N ILE A 829 2.94 -22.24 45.48
CA ILE A 829 4.11 -23.05 45.09
C ILE A 829 5.31 -22.14 44.75
N ILE A 830 5.12 -21.04 44.02
CA ILE A 830 6.21 -20.14 43.62
C ILE A 830 6.84 -19.45 44.84
N GLU A 831 6.03 -18.98 45.79
CA GLU A 831 6.51 -18.39 47.05
C GLU A 831 7.42 -19.35 47.82
N LYS A 832 7.11 -20.65 47.78
CA LYS A 832 7.86 -21.71 48.46
C LYS A 832 9.14 -22.16 47.72
N TYR A 833 9.26 -21.91 46.43
CA TYR A 833 10.32 -22.47 45.57
C TYR A 833 11.18 -21.44 44.81
N PHE A 834 11.05 -20.14 45.11
CA PHE A 834 11.90 -19.06 44.55
C PHE A 834 11.99 -19.06 43.00
N VAL A 835 10.85 -19.27 42.33
CA VAL A 835 10.78 -19.22 40.86
C VAL A 835 10.80 -17.76 40.37
N SER A 836 11.25 -17.51 39.14
CA SER A 836 11.46 -16.14 38.64
C SER A 836 10.18 -15.28 38.65
N PRO A 837 10.26 -14.00 39.07
CA PRO A 837 9.11 -13.08 39.03
C PRO A 837 8.50 -12.89 37.63
N THR A 838 9.28 -13.13 36.57
CA THR A 838 8.81 -13.11 35.18
C THR A 838 7.79 -14.22 34.90
N LEU A 839 8.02 -15.45 35.37
CA LEU A 839 7.06 -16.54 35.22
C LEU A 839 5.76 -16.24 35.98
N PHE A 840 5.87 -15.66 37.18
CA PHE A 840 4.72 -15.26 38.00
C PHE A 840 3.85 -14.21 37.29
N ARG A 841 4.45 -13.21 36.61
CA ARG A 841 3.72 -12.27 35.75
C ARG A 841 2.98 -12.99 34.62
N VAL A 842 3.63 -13.92 33.92
CA VAL A 842 3.01 -14.71 32.83
C VAL A 842 1.86 -15.60 33.32
N VAL A 843 2.01 -16.28 34.47
CA VAL A 843 0.93 -17.08 35.07
C VAL A 843 -0.26 -16.20 35.45
N ARG A 844 -0.03 -14.97 35.93
CA ARG A 844 -1.08 -13.98 36.19
C ARG A 844 -1.82 -13.53 34.93
N LEU A 845 -1.23 -13.53 33.72
CA LEU A 845 -1.94 -13.17 32.49
C LEU A 845 -3.12 -14.12 32.19
N ALA A 846 -3.09 -15.38 32.66
CA ALA A 846 -4.16 -16.35 32.40
C ALA A 846 -5.55 -15.89 32.91
N ARG A 847 -5.61 -14.98 33.90
CA ARG A 847 -6.86 -14.39 34.38
C ARG A 847 -7.59 -13.53 33.33
N ILE A 848 -6.89 -13.00 32.33
CA ILE A 848 -7.47 -12.24 31.20
C ILE A 848 -8.45 -13.12 30.39
N GLY A 849 -8.26 -14.45 30.37
CA GLY A 849 -9.18 -15.39 29.74
C GLY A 849 -10.61 -15.34 30.29
N ARG A 850 -10.83 -14.80 31.50
CA ARG A 850 -12.16 -14.56 32.06
C ARG A 850 -12.90 -13.44 31.34
N ILE A 851 -12.20 -12.37 30.94
CA ILE A 851 -12.78 -11.22 30.23
C ILE A 851 -13.25 -11.67 28.83
N LEU A 852 -12.49 -12.56 28.18
CA LEU A 852 -12.86 -13.14 26.88
C LEU A 852 -14.19 -13.91 26.89
N ARG A 853 -14.71 -14.32 28.07
CA ARG A 853 -16.06 -14.91 28.18
C ARG A 853 -17.16 -13.95 27.71
N LEU A 854 -16.98 -12.63 27.81
CA LEU A 854 -17.96 -11.62 27.36
C LEU A 854 -18.28 -11.74 25.86
N VAL A 855 -17.34 -12.24 25.04
CA VAL A 855 -17.51 -12.46 23.59
C VAL A 855 -18.68 -13.42 23.29
N ARG A 856 -19.01 -14.34 24.21
CA ARG A 856 -20.18 -15.23 24.09
C ARG A 856 -21.49 -14.45 23.95
N GLY A 857 -21.65 -13.35 24.69
CA GLY A 857 -22.88 -12.55 24.71
C GLY A 857 -22.99 -11.53 23.57
N ALA A 858 -21.87 -11.01 23.07
CA ALA A 858 -21.85 -9.94 22.08
C ALA A 858 -21.97 -10.47 20.63
N LYS A 859 -23.20 -10.58 20.07
CA LYS A 859 -23.46 -11.01 18.67
C LYS A 859 -22.53 -10.31 17.67
N GLY A 860 -22.43 -8.98 17.72
CA GLY A 860 -21.62 -8.18 16.80
C GLY A 860 -20.11 -8.48 16.88
N ILE A 861 -19.53 -8.50 18.09
CA ILE A 861 -18.10 -8.81 18.29
C ILE A 861 -17.80 -10.23 17.81
N ARG A 862 -18.71 -11.19 18.05
CA ARG A 862 -18.58 -12.56 17.55
C ARG A 862 -18.57 -12.64 16.02
N THR A 863 -19.38 -11.85 15.32
CA THR A 863 -19.36 -11.77 13.85
C THR A 863 -18.04 -11.19 13.33
N LEU A 864 -17.54 -10.11 13.94
CA LEU A 864 -16.25 -9.50 13.57
C LEU A 864 -15.06 -10.45 13.80
N LEU A 865 -15.03 -11.14 14.94
CA LEU A 865 -14.00 -12.15 15.24
C LEU A 865 -14.10 -13.37 14.31
N PHE A 866 -15.30 -13.77 13.89
CA PHE A 866 -15.48 -14.82 12.89
C PHE A 866 -14.92 -14.38 11.53
N ALA A 867 -15.20 -13.16 11.08
CA ALA A 867 -14.64 -12.62 9.83
C ALA A 867 -13.10 -12.55 9.87
N LEU A 868 -12.51 -12.09 10.99
CA LEU A 868 -11.07 -12.12 11.21
C LEU A 868 -10.51 -13.55 11.11
N MET A 869 -11.15 -14.50 11.78
CA MET A 869 -10.73 -15.92 11.79
C MET A 869 -10.82 -16.56 10.40
N MET A 870 -11.82 -16.18 9.59
CA MET A 870 -11.96 -16.60 8.19
C MET A 870 -10.86 -16.02 7.28
N SER A 871 -10.31 -14.85 7.61
CA SER A 871 -9.21 -14.21 6.83
C SER A 871 -7.82 -14.76 7.14
N LEU A 872 -7.67 -15.44 8.28
CA LEU A 872 -6.39 -15.88 8.83
C LEU A 872 -5.54 -16.74 7.87
N PRO A 873 -6.08 -17.71 7.09
CA PRO A 873 -5.27 -18.51 6.17
C PRO A 873 -4.58 -17.68 5.07
N ALA A 874 -5.25 -16.65 4.55
CA ALA A 874 -4.67 -15.75 3.56
C ALA A 874 -3.63 -14.81 4.20
N LEU A 875 -3.94 -14.26 5.38
CA LEU A 875 -3.02 -13.40 6.14
C LEU A 875 -1.74 -14.15 6.55
N PHE A 876 -1.84 -15.44 6.87
CA PHE A 876 -0.68 -16.28 7.20
C PHE A 876 0.30 -16.41 6.02
N ASN A 877 -0.19 -16.62 4.79
CA ASN A 877 0.68 -16.69 3.60
C ASN A 877 1.45 -15.38 3.37
N ILE A 878 0.76 -14.24 3.53
CA ILE A 878 1.34 -12.89 3.41
C ILE A 878 2.37 -12.66 4.53
N GLY A 879 2.03 -13.03 5.77
CA GLY A 879 2.92 -12.93 6.92
C GLY A 879 4.17 -13.80 6.81
N LEU A 880 4.08 -14.98 6.21
CA LEU A 880 5.22 -15.87 5.97
C LEU A 880 6.17 -15.30 4.91
N LEU A 881 5.62 -14.71 3.82
CA LEU A 881 6.41 -13.96 2.84
C LEU A 881 7.10 -12.74 3.47
N LEU A 882 6.37 -11.96 4.28
CA LEU A 882 6.90 -10.79 4.99
C LEU A 882 8.01 -11.18 5.99
N PHE A 883 7.82 -12.29 6.72
CA PHE A 883 8.86 -12.85 7.60
C PHE A 883 10.11 -13.26 6.83
N LEU A 884 9.97 -13.88 5.65
CA LEU A 884 11.13 -14.22 4.80
C LEU A 884 11.89 -12.97 4.34
N VAL A 885 11.17 -11.90 3.98
CA VAL A 885 11.77 -10.61 3.60
C VAL A 885 12.51 -9.98 4.78
N MET A 886 11.89 -9.91 5.97
CA MET A 886 12.55 -9.42 7.19
C MET A 886 13.79 -10.27 7.56
N PHE A 887 13.73 -11.59 7.39
CA PHE A 887 14.86 -12.49 7.63
C PHE A 887 16.04 -12.16 6.69
N ILE A 888 15.79 -12.02 5.39
CA ILE A 888 16.82 -11.70 4.39
C ILE A 888 17.46 -10.34 4.69
N PHE A 889 16.64 -9.31 4.95
CA PHE A 889 17.17 -7.99 5.31
C PHE A 889 17.89 -7.98 6.67
N SER A 890 17.53 -8.86 7.62
CA SER A 890 18.27 -8.98 8.89
C SER A 890 19.71 -9.44 8.66
N ILE A 891 19.92 -10.48 7.82
CA ILE A 891 21.26 -10.96 7.48
C ILE A 891 22.05 -9.91 6.67
N PHE A 892 21.39 -9.17 5.76
CA PHE A 892 22.03 -8.04 5.09
C PHE A 892 22.42 -6.92 6.06
N GLY A 893 21.56 -6.59 7.02
CA GLY A 893 21.83 -5.60 8.07
C GLY A 893 23.05 -5.98 8.90
N MET A 894 23.07 -7.20 9.45
CA MET A 894 24.23 -7.74 10.18
C MET A 894 25.52 -7.67 9.36
N SER A 895 25.49 -8.08 8.09
CA SER A 895 26.70 -8.14 7.26
C SER A 895 27.24 -6.79 6.78
N ASN A 896 26.49 -5.68 6.95
CA ASN A 896 26.88 -4.36 6.47
C ASN A 896 26.91 -3.26 7.54
N PHE A 897 26.05 -3.34 8.57
CA PHE A 897 25.81 -2.24 9.52
C PHE A 897 26.07 -2.61 10.99
N ALA A 898 26.48 -3.85 11.30
CA ALA A 898 26.75 -4.30 12.67
C ALA A 898 27.79 -3.47 13.44
N TYR A 899 28.73 -2.82 12.74
CA TYR A 899 29.80 -1.99 13.32
C TYR A 899 29.53 -0.48 13.21
N VAL A 900 28.37 -0.06 12.68
CA VAL A 900 28.08 1.36 12.48
C VAL A 900 28.00 2.08 13.84
N LYS A 901 28.62 3.28 13.89
CA LYS A 901 28.63 4.15 15.06
C LYS A 901 27.22 4.35 15.64
N LYS A 902 27.08 4.16 16.95
CA LYS A 902 25.82 4.28 17.69
C LYS A 902 25.42 5.76 17.85
N GLU A 903 24.55 6.23 16.96
CA GLU A 903 23.94 7.56 16.97
C GLU A 903 22.48 7.47 16.49
N GLY A 904 21.65 8.47 16.82
CA GLY A 904 20.26 8.52 16.38
C GLY A 904 19.43 7.36 16.94
N GLY A 905 18.90 6.52 16.05
CA GLY A 905 18.11 5.34 16.39
C GLY A 905 18.92 4.05 16.60
N VAL A 906 20.26 4.08 16.44
CA VAL A 906 21.12 2.91 16.67
C VAL A 906 21.75 2.99 18.06
N ASP A 907 21.27 2.17 19.00
CA ASP A 907 21.73 2.14 20.40
C ASP A 907 22.28 0.76 20.84
N ASP A 908 22.36 0.49 22.15
CA ASP A 908 22.85 -0.80 22.69
C ASP A 908 21.84 -1.97 22.57
N MET A 909 20.57 -1.70 22.26
CA MET A 909 19.48 -2.67 22.11
C MET A 909 19.00 -2.77 20.66
N PHE A 910 18.71 -1.63 20.03
CA PHE A 910 18.24 -1.45 18.66
C PHE A 910 19.45 -1.25 17.75
N ASN A 911 20.04 -2.35 17.30
CA ASN A 911 21.22 -2.34 16.44
C ASN A 911 21.29 -3.58 15.54
N PHE A 912 22.27 -3.60 14.64
CA PHE A 912 22.50 -4.70 13.71
C PHE A 912 23.63 -5.65 14.17
N GLU A 913 24.06 -5.59 15.43
CA GLU A 913 25.15 -6.46 15.97
C GLU A 913 24.81 -7.96 15.89
N THR A 914 23.52 -8.30 16.03
CA THR A 914 23.03 -9.68 16.11
C THR A 914 21.71 -9.86 15.36
N PHE A 915 21.36 -11.12 15.06
CA PHE A 915 20.11 -11.45 14.36
C PHE A 915 18.83 -11.02 15.10
N PRO A 916 18.66 -11.26 16.42
CA PRO A 916 17.46 -10.82 17.13
C PRO A 916 17.28 -9.30 17.13
N ASN A 917 18.36 -8.53 17.36
CA ASN A 917 18.31 -7.07 17.36
C ASN A 917 17.95 -6.54 15.96
N SER A 918 18.60 -7.07 14.91
CA SER A 918 18.30 -6.75 13.51
C SER A 918 16.84 -7.02 13.14
N MET A 919 16.28 -8.14 13.63
CA MET A 919 14.89 -8.52 13.40
C MET A 919 13.90 -7.59 14.12
N ILE A 920 14.26 -7.06 15.29
CA ILE A 920 13.47 -6.05 16.02
C ILE A 920 13.47 -4.73 15.25
N CYS A 921 14.64 -4.23 14.84
CA CYS A 921 14.76 -3.01 14.04
C CYS A 921 13.96 -3.10 12.73
N LEU A 922 13.99 -4.25 12.04
CA LEU A 922 13.24 -4.45 10.80
C LEU A 922 11.74 -4.67 11.04
N PHE A 923 11.33 -5.20 12.19
CA PHE A 923 9.92 -5.24 12.58
C PHE A 923 9.37 -3.83 12.84
N GLU A 924 10.16 -2.93 13.43
CA GLU A 924 9.82 -1.52 13.59
C GLU A 924 9.71 -0.82 12.22
N ILE A 925 10.73 -0.93 11.36
CA ILE A 925 10.74 -0.38 9.99
C ILE A 925 9.59 -0.94 9.14
N THR A 926 9.11 -2.16 9.41
CA THR A 926 7.93 -2.75 8.73
C THR A 926 6.64 -1.96 8.99
N THR A 927 6.57 -1.19 10.08
CA THR A 927 5.49 -0.22 10.35
C THR A 927 5.79 1.19 9.81
N SER A 928 6.92 1.37 9.13
CA SER A 928 7.55 2.65 8.77
C SER A 928 7.84 3.57 9.97
N ALA A 929 8.03 3.02 11.17
CA ALA A 929 8.56 3.75 12.32
C ALA A 929 10.11 3.68 12.37
N GLY A 930 10.75 4.65 13.04
CA GLY A 930 12.19 4.66 13.39
C GLY A 930 13.22 4.68 12.25
N TRP A 931 12.79 4.50 11.00
CA TRP A 931 13.68 4.26 9.86
C TRP A 931 14.63 5.43 9.55
N ASP A 932 14.19 6.65 9.85
CA ASP A 932 14.96 7.89 9.80
C ASP A 932 16.11 7.89 10.81
N GLY A 933 15.83 7.54 12.08
CA GLY A 933 16.83 7.44 13.13
C GLY A 933 17.84 6.31 12.88
N LEU A 934 17.39 5.19 12.31
CA LEU A 934 18.27 4.08 11.93
C LEU A 934 19.12 4.39 10.68
N LEU A 935 18.60 5.18 9.73
CA LEU A 935 19.34 5.62 8.54
C LEU A 935 20.43 6.65 8.86
N PHE A 936 20.17 7.58 9.79
CA PHE A 936 21.07 8.69 10.12
C PHE A 936 22.56 8.28 10.29
N PRO A 937 22.93 7.32 11.18
CA PRO A 937 24.33 6.93 11.34
C PRO A 937 24.90 6.17 10.14
N MET A 938 24.06 5.47 9.36
CA MET A 938 24.49 4.77 8.15
C MET A 938 24.91 5.72 7.01
N LEU A 939 24.48 6.98 7.07
CA LEU A 939 24.89 8.06 6.16
C LEU A 939 26.25 8.70 6.54
N ASN A 940 26.81 8.41 7.71
CA ASN A 940 28.13 8.92 8.13
C ASN A 940 29.25 8.09 7.48
N SER A 941 30.05 8.71 6.58
CA SER A 941 31.03 7.98 5.76
C SER A 941 32.50 8.42 5.90
N GLY A 942 32.83 9.32 6.83
CA GLY A 942 34.21 9.65 7.15
C GLY A 942 34.38 10.63 8.33
N PRO A 943 35.62 10.95 8.71
CA PRO A 943 35.91 11.82 9.85
C PRO A 943 35.40 13.27 9.64
N PRO A 944 34.98 13.98 10.71
CA PRO A 944 34.96 13.54 12.10
C PRO A 944 33.68 12.79 12.52
N ASP A 945 32.79 12.46 11.57
CA ASP A 945 31.50 11.85 11.88
C ASP A 945 31.65 10.38 12.32
N CYS A 946 32.59 9.66 11.70
CA CYS A 946 32.98 8.29 12.02
C CYS A 946 34.50 8.11 11.81
N ASP A 947 35.10 7.11 12.44
CA ASP A 947 36.51 6.75 12.32
C ASP A 947 36.67 5.46 11.49
N PRO A 948 37.26 5.52 10.28
CA PRO A 948 37.47 4.34 9.44
C PRO A 948 38.57 3.39 9.93
N GLU A 949 39.39 3.78 10.91
CA GLU A 949 40.51 2.99 11.44
C GLU A 949 40.28 2.49 12.89
N ILE A 950 39.13 2.81 13.51
CA ILE A 950 38.81 2.34 14.87
C ILE A 950 38.85 0.81 14.97
N ILE A 951 39.44 0.31 16.05
CA ILE A 951 39.73 -1.10 16.25
C ILE A 951 38.62 -1.72 17.11
N ASN A 952 37.74 -2.51 16.49
CA ASN A 952 36.64 -3.19 17.17
C ASN A 952 37.18 -4.43 17.93
N PRO A 953 37.24 -4.40 19.28
CA PRO A 953 38.06 -5.34 20.04
C PRO A 953 37.47 -6.76 20.05
N GLY A 954 38.23 -7.71 19.52
CA GLY A 954 37.80 -9.11 19.40
C GLY A 954 37.17 -9.46 18.04
N THR A 955 37.37 -8.61 17.03
CA THR A 955 36.99 -8.89 15.63
C THR A 955 38.11 -8.54 14.65
N ASP A 956 38.10 -9.15 13.46
CA ASP A 956 39.01 -8.82 12.35
C ASP A 956 38.59 -7.53 11.58
N VAL A 957 37.54 -6.81 12.01
CA VAL A 957 36.94 -5.66 11.29
C VAL A 957 37.34 -4.32 11.92
N LYS A 958 37.87 -3.40 11.10
CA LYS A 958 38.10 -1.99 11.46
C LYS A 958 37.01 -1.08 10.91
N GLY A 959 36.86 0.07 11.58
CA GLY A 959 35.98 1.17 11.16
C GLY A 959 34.60 1.09 11.80
N ASP A 960 34.00 2.26 12.07
CA ASP A 960 32.59 2.42 12.48
C ASP A 960 31.75 3.21 11.46
N CYS A 961 32.34 3.54 10.31
CA CYS A 961 31.67 4.28 9.24
C CYS A 961 30.60 3.47 8.49
N GLY A 962 29.47 4.13 8.24
CA GLY A 962 28.41 3.66 7.36
C GLY A 962 28.76 3.74 5.87
N SER A 963 27.79 3.39 5.03
CA SER A 963 27.95 3.30 3.58
C SER A 963 26.73 3.89 2.86
N PRO A 964 26.75 5.19 2.51
CA PRO A 964 25.57 5.94 2.02
C PRO A 964 25.01 5.52 0.64
N GLY A 965 25.54 4.44 0.05
CA GLY A 965 25.00 3.80 -1.16
C GLY A 965 24.65 2.32 -0.97
N LYS A 966 24.66 1.85 0.28
CA LYS A 966 24.10 0.57 0.73
C LYS A 966 22.92 0.76 1.69
N ALA A 967 22.98 1.85 2.47
CA ALA A 967 21.86 2.42 3.18
C ALA A 967 20.88 3.06 2.18
#